data_AF-A0A8S1KMG4-F1
#
_entry.id   AF-A0A8S1KMG4-F1
#
_cell.length_a   1.000
_cell.length_b   1.000
_cell.length_c   1.000
_cell.angle_alpha   90.00
_cell.angle_beta   90.00
_cell.angle_gamma   90.00
#
_symmetry.space_group_name_H-M   'P 1'
#
loop_
_entity.id
_entity.type
_entity.pdbx_description
1 polymer ?
#
loop_
_entity_poly.entity_id
_entity_poly.type
_entity_poly.pdbx_seq_one_letter_code
_entity_poly.pdbx_strand_id
1 'polypeptide(L)'
;MIKQTQKVYESFEHFCGLQQQWIKQEHEEEQKFIQLISQELTHAQIIQMGYGLGKLKLVKTKLTFGNRQVLVFEQQQKLQQEDNKEEQNKEFSEIKQENFRLKQGDQVGIYIWSNVLNQQKFKNPEAIGVIDRYRKNLRIILEQNCKVPDDNSIYGICLQENQVTYKRHLQVIEDLKQQYEKHPIIQILFCDQQEEKIKEKIDQNIEFQGDTIQQLNEQQKIAVQKAMKQPHISLIHGPPGTGKTRTVCEYIKQAVLVQRQKVLACANSNIAVDNMIERILSISQLKVCRIGNPARMTDQVRYVCIDQLVKKTTSYAIMKTIKTEIQQIEKKLNRTERKEAAELRDKLRQKKKEYFEQQQLAYEEAIQDCQIIFSTNVGSGQFQFQQLTKNIKFDVVVIDECAQSLEISCWIPILKGNKVVLAGDHCQLPPTVKTKNTGLEMTLFERVENELHINTQLTVQYRMNKSIMQWSSQEFYEGHLIADQTVANRTVSDTILLFVDTSCCDFYEQQQESLLNFDDQNKSKYNVGEAGLVQIISEELLNLGVQKQDIGIITPYNAQVQFLKSKINDIEISTVDGFQGREKDCIIISMVRSNQIGEVGFLCESRRMNVAITRAKKFVCLIGDSETVSKDPFLKRLVDYFVENGEQRSAQEYQHDDKIQIPIKIEQVQQDVKKKKNLQPKIQVKEKNKNNKIEDQQIAPNIVQQEQNVLSQLEKQVLDFINSNESELIFKGQNSFQRKELHELAEKYNLNHESIGNNKLKTLILSKIQNGNQSNLQQNDEDKIEIIDNNKSNNQIIDDAKADKSQKVEKQLQQQQQQQQQQQQQQQQQQKQQQQQQQQQQQQQQQQQQKQQKQQSQQQQQQQQQQQKQLQQQQQCQQKQPNQNSQQKQEKKQNTQNKKTKEQLEKEEDEFFDSIVLKDEKKCSFMSNNIQCSQSILWLSQKCQFCNNQFCQYHSYAERHGCEDEACRHAKLQFQSNERKTEKSRTALQEKIQEQQKSRGKKQKK
;
A
#
# COMPACT_ATOMS: atom_id res chain seq x y z
N MET A 1 -13.79 37.57 8.25
CA MET A 1 -12.97 37.17 9.41
C MET A 1 -11.89 36.25 8.90
N ILE A 2 -10.66 36.75 8.79
CA ILE A 2 -9.51 35.97 8.34
C ILE A 2 -9.22 34.97 9.46
N LYS A 3 -9.45 33.67 9.22
CA LYS A 3 -8.92 32.61 10.11
C LYS A 3 -7.41 32.86 10.15
N GLN A 4 -6.84 33.08 11.34
CA GLN A 4 -5.39 33.14 11.48
C GLN A 4 -4.82 31.83 10.91
N THR A 5 -4.17 31.91 9.75
CA THR A 5 -3.52 30.78 9.08
C THR A 5 -2.31 30.37 9.93
N GLN A 6 -2.47 29.32 10.72
CA GLN A 6 -1.37 28.75 11.47
C GLN A 6 -0.45 28.02 10.48
N LYS A 7 0.73 28.58 10.23
CA LYS A 7 1.76 27.90 9.42
C LYS A 7 2.06 26.54 10.04
N VAL A 8 2.16 25.50 9.21
CA VAL A 8 2.51 24.14 9.65
C VAL A 8 3.94 24.11 10.19
N TYR A 9 4.83 24.90 9.58
CA TYR A 9 6.22 25.03 9.97
C TYR A 9 6.56 26.48 10.35
N GLU A 10 7.18 26.66 11.51
CA GLU A 10 7.65 27.96 11.99
C GLU A 10 8.66 28.66 11.06
N SER A 11 9.58 27.91 10.45
CA SER A 11 10.59 28.42 9.51
C SER A 11 11.02 27.36 8.49
N PHE A 12 11.81 27.77 7.49
CA PHE A 12 12.43 26.85 6.52
C PHE A 12 13.45 25.91 7.18
N GLU A 13 14.24 26.39 8.14
CA GLU A 13 15.18 25.57 8.91
C GLU A 13 14.43 24.56 9.78
N HIS A 14 13.31 24.96 10.37
CA HIS A 14 12.45 24.07 11.14
C HIS A 14 11.88 22.96 10.26
N PHE A 15 11.39 23.30 9.06
CA PHE A 15 10.95 22.33 8.06
C PHE A 15 12.06 21.33 7.70
N CYS A 16 13.25 21.82 7.32
CA CYS A 16 14.37 20.95 6.94
C CYS A 16 14.81 20.03 8.08
N GLY A 17 14.88 20.56 9.31
CA GLY A 17 15.27 19.81 10.50
C GLY A 17 14.28 18.70 10.84
N LEU A 18 12.97 19.00 10.86
CA LEU A 18 11.92 18.02 11.13
C LEU A 18 11.86 16.94 10.05
N GLN A 19 11.87 17.33 8.77
CA GLN A 19 11.85 16.36 7.66
C GLN A 19 13.06 15.42 7.75
N GLN A 20 14.27 15.96 7.97
CA GLN A 20 15.47 15.13 8.13
C GLN A 20 15.34 14.14 9.30
N GLN A 21 14.82 14.60 10.44
CA GLN A 21 14.60 13.74 11.60
C GLN A 21 13.58 12.64 11.31
N TRP A 22 12.42 12.98 10.76
CA TRP A 22 11.36 12.01 10.53
C TRP A 22 11.72 10.99 9.45
N ILE A 23 12.36 11.43 8.35
CA ILE A 23 12.85 10.52 7.30
C ILE A 23 13.87 9.54 7.85
N LYS A 24 14.72 9.97 8.80
CA LYS A 24 15.67 9.10 9.49
C LYS A 24 14.95 8.08 10.37
N GLN A 25 13.95 8.50 11.15
CA GLN A 25 13.16 7.59 11.98
C GLN A 25 12.44 6.54 11.12
N GLU A 26 11.82 6.96 10.03
CA GLU A 26 11.13 6.07 9.08
C GLU A 26 12.09 5.03 8.47
N HIS A 27 13.30 5.47 8.15
CA HIS A 27 14.36 4.60 7.65
C HIS A 27 14.87 3.61 8.71
N GLU A 28 15.05 4.06 9.95
CA GLU A 28 15.47 3.21 11.07
C GLU A 28 14.42 2.11 11.35
N GLU A 29 13.12 2.41 11.26
CA GLU A 29 12.06 1.39 11.37
C GLU A 29 12.07 0.40 10.20
N GLU A 30 12.29 0.87 8.97
CA GLU A 30 12.50 -0.01 7.82
C GLU A 30 13.71 -0.94 8.01
N GLN A 31 14.82 -0.40 8.52
CA GLN A 31 16.03 -1.17 8.79
C GLN A 31 15.80 -2.25 9.83
N LYS A 32 15.12 -1.95 10.94
CA LYS A 32 14.77 -2.95 11.97
C LYS A 32 13.98 -4.10 11.38
N PHE A 33 13.00 -3.80 10.54
CA PHE A 33 12.18 -4.82 9.86
C PHE A 33 13.00 -5.68 8.89
N ILE A 34 13.85 -5.09 8.06
CA ILE A 34 14.70 -5.83 7.12
C ILE A 34 15.79 -6.64 7.87
N GLN A 35 16.30 -6.11 8.98
CA GLN A 35 17.29 -6.79 9.82
C GLN A 35 16.68 -8.04 10.48
N LEU A 36 15.47 -7.93 11.02
CA LEU A 36 14.70 -9.06 11.52
C LEU A 36 14.52 -10.14 10.45
N ILE A 37 14.07 -9.75 9.25
CA ILE A 37 13.87 -10.69 8.14
C ILE A 37 15.19 -11.36 7.76
N SER A 38 16.28 -10.62 7.56
CA SER A 38 17.52 -11.17 7.00
C SER A 38 18.43 -11.86 8.02
N GLN A 39 18.40 -11.43 9.29
CA GLN A 39 19.36 -11.84 10.31
C GLN A 39 18.77 -12.67 11.45
N GLU A 40 17.48 -12.53 11.76
CA GLU A 40 16.87 -13.22 12.90
C GLU A 40 16.08 -14.44 12.44
N LEU A 41 15.27 -14.30 11.39
CA LEU A 41 14.47 -15.37 10.82
C LEU A 41 15.28 -16.41 10.04
N THR A 42 14.79 -17.64 10.05
CA THR A 42 15.29 -18.71 9.18
C THR A 42 14.79 -18.54 7.75
N HIS A 43 15.52 -19.07 6.77
CA HIS A 43 15.10 -19.06 5.36
C HIS A 43 13.71 -19.69 5.14
N ALA A 44 13.36 -20.74 5.89
CA ALA A 44 12.05 -21.38 5.82
C ALA A 44 10.92 -20.42 6.24
N GLN A 45 11.10 -19.72 7.38
CA GLN A 45 10.15 -18.71 7.85
C GLN A 45 10.01 -17.56 6.85
N ILE A 46 11.11 -17.07 6.29
CA ILE A 46 11.10 -15.94 5.32
C ILE A 46 10.34 -16.30 4.04
N ILE A 47 10.54 -17.53 3.53
CA ILE A 47 9.82 -18.05 2.36
C ILE A 47 8.34 -18.24 2.70
N GLN A 48 8.02 -18.81 3.86
CA GLN A 48 6.64 -18.98 4.32
C GLN A 48 5.90 -17.64 4.45
N MET A 49 6.61 -16.60 4.90
CA MET A 49 6.08 -15.24 5.02
C MET A 49 6.02 -14.48 3.69
N GLY A 50 6.62 -15.03 2.62
CA GLY A 50 6.59 -14.45 1.28
C GLY A 50 7.61 -13.36 1.01
N TYR A 51 8.58 -13.14 1.90
CA TYR A 51 9.64 -12.11 1.76
C TYR A 51 10.91 -12.63 1.08
N GLY A 52 10.94 -13.90 0.69
CA GLY A 52 12.04 -14.49 -0.05
C GLY A 52 11.61 -15.70 -0.89
N LEU A 53 12.51 -16.12 -1.77
CA LEU A 53 12.39 -17.35 -2.56
C LEU A 53 13.71 -18.11 -2.50
N GLY A 54 13.62 -19.44 -2.55
CA GLY A 54 14.77 -20.32 -2.64
C GLY A 54 14.75 -21.17 -3.90
N LYS A 55 15.84 -21.91 -4.13
CA LYS A 55 15.96 -22.91 -5.20
C LYS A 55 15.77 -22.35 -6.61
N LEU A 56 16.42 -21.21 -6.87
CA LEU A 56 16.38 -20.51 -8.15
C LEU A 56 17.61 -20.86 -8.99
N LYS A 57 17.42 -21.30 -10.23
CA LYS A 57 18.51 -21.53 -11.18
C LYS A 57 18.65 -20.34 -12.10
N LEU A 58 19.87 -19.80 -12.25
CA LEU A 58 20.15 -18.77 -13.24
C LEU A 58 20.12 -19.40 -14.65
N VAL A 59 19.23 -18.90 -15.50
CA VAL A 59 19.03 -19.43 -16.87
C VAL A 59 19.64 -18.51 -17.92
N LYS A 60 19.58 -17.20 -17.70
CA LYS A 60 20.06 -16.23 -18.69
C LYS A 60 20.53 -14.94 -18.06
N THR A 61 21.69 -14.46 -18.50
CA THR A 61 22.19 -13.11 -18.22
C THR A 61 22.06 -12.24 -19.48
N LYS A 62 21.52 -11.02 -19.35
CA LYS A 62 21.43 -10.03 -20.44
C LYS A 62 21.97 -8.68 -19.98
N LEU A 63 22.46 -7.87 -20.90
CA LEU A 63 22.77 -6.45 -20.64
C LEU A 63 21.64 -5.57 -21.16
N THR A 64 21.18 -4.64 -20.32
CA THR A 64 20.26 -3.57 -20.74
C THR A 64 20.99 -2.47 -21.52
N PHE A 65 20.20 -1.60 -22.16
CA PHE A 65 20.69 -0.43 -22.88
C PHE A 65 21.45 0.58 -21.99
N GLY A 66 21.37 0.46 -20.65
CA GLY A 66 22.14 1.27 -19.68
C GLY A 66 23.29 0.51 -18.99
N ASN A 67 23.83 -0.55 -19.61
CA ASN A 67 24.86 -1.42 -19.03
C ASN A 67 24.49 -2.10 -17.70
N ARG A 68 23.21 -2.15 -17.34
CA ARG A 68 22.75 -2.92 -16.18
C ARG A 68 22.60 -4.37 -16.57
N GLN A 69 23.12 -5.28 -15.75
CA GLN A 69 22.93 -6.71 -15.92
C GLN A 69 21.52 -7.11 -15.50
N VAL A 70 20.97 -8.04 -16.26
CA VAL A 70 19.65 -8.62 -16.07
C VAL A 70 19.85 -10.11 -15.89
N LEU A 71 19.39 -10.61 -14.76
CA LEU A 71 19.41 -12.02 -14.44
C LEU A 71 18.01 -12.59 -14.59
N VAL A 72 17.90 -13.74 -15.26
CA VAL A 72 16.64 -14.47 -15.44
C VAL A 72 16.79 -15.80 -14.72
N PHE A 73 15.98 -15.98 -13.68
CA PHE A 73 15.93 -17.16 -12.84
C PHE A 73 14.68 -17.99 -13.14
N GLU A 74 14.82 -19.30 -13.07
CA GLU A 74 13.71 -20.25 -13.03
C GLU A 74 13.68 -20.95 -11.67
N GLN A 75 12.50 -21.14 -11.12
CA GLN A 75 12.34 -21.93 -9.90
C GLN A 75 12.47 -23.41 -10.27
N GLN A 76 13.36 -24.14 -9.60
CA GLN A 76 13.45 -25.59 -9.80
C GLN A 76 12.18 -26.26 -9.26
N GLN A 77 11.19 -26.47 -10.12
CA GLN A 77 10.14 -27.44 -9.88
C GLN A 77 10.61 -28.79 -10.46
N LYS A 78 10.64 -29.83 -9.62
CA LYS A 78 10.94 -31.25 -9.95
C LYS A 78 12.23 -31.49 -10.77
N LEU A 79 13.38 -31.59 -10.09
CA LEU A 79 14.57 -32.26 -10.63
C LEU A 79 15.17 -33.21 -9.57
N GLN A 80 14.33 -34.00 -8.89
CA GLN A 80 14.75 -35.13 -8.05
C GLN A 80 13.62 -36.19 -8.02
N GLN A 81 13.25 -36.74 -9.17
CA GLN A 81 12.35 -37.90 -9.22
C GLN A 81 12.94 -39.14 -9.92
N GLU A 82 14.22 -39.17 -10.27
CA GLU A 82 14.80 -40.39 -10.85
C GLU A 82 15.97 -41.02 -10.11
N ASP A 83 16.61 -40.37 -9.13
CA ASP A 83 17.65 -41.04 -8.35
C ASP A 83 17.41 -40.92 -6.84
N ASN A 84 17.16 -42.06 -6.22
CA ASN A 84 16.98 -42.37 -4.79
C ASN A 84 15.54 -42.36 -4.26
N LYS A 85 15.03 -43.59 -4.10
CA LYS A 85 13.91 -43.93 -3.26
C LYS A 85 14.32 -43.88 -1.79
N GLU A 86 13.32 -43.52 -0.98
CA GLU A 86 13.15 -43.72 0.47
C GLU A 86 13.42 -42.53 1.40
N GLU A 87 12.33 -42.23 2.13
CA GLU A 87 12.13 -41.37 3.29
C GLU A 87 11.82 -39.86 3.10
N GLN A 88 10.66 -39.49 3.70
CA GLN A 88 10.08 -38.15 3.88
C GLN A 88 9.25 -37.56 2.72
N ASN A 89 8.16 -38.26 2.38
CA ASN A 89 6.98 -37.63 1.77
C ASN A 89 6.05 -37.08 2.87
N LYS A 90 6.12 -35.77 3.12
CA LYS A 90 5.03 -34.88 3.56
C LYS A 90 5.61 -33.47 3.71
N GLU A 91 5.05 -32.52 2.94
CA GLU A 91 5.36 -31.08 2.84
C GLU A 91 6.05 -30.70 1.52
N PHE A 92 5.65 -29.56 0.96
CA PHE A 92 6.02 -29.02 -0.35
C PHE A 92 5.25 -29.59 -1.55
N SER A 93 3.93 -29.71 -1.42
CA SER A 93 3.03 -29.39 -2.53
C SER A 93 3.13 -27.89 -2.83
N GLU A 94 3.16 -27.55 -4.13
CA GLU A 94 2.95 -26.23 -4.75
C GLU A 94 2.89 -25.04 -3.77
N ILE A 95 3.96 -24.24 -3.68
CA ILE A 95 3.79 -22.85 -3.22
C ILE A 95 2.95 -22.17 -4.30
N LYS A 96 1.64 -22.19 -4.10
CA LYS A 96 0.70 -21.34 -4.82
C LYS A 96 1.27 -19.92 -4.74
N GLN A 97 1.23 -19.20 -5.86
CA GLN A 97 1.63 -17.79 -5.98
C GLN A 97 0.95 -16.86 -4.94
N GLU A 98 -0.02 -17.38 -4.17
CA GLU A 98 -0.88 -16.70 -3.22
C GLU A 98 -0.16 -16.13 -1.97
N ASN A 99 1.01 -16.67 -1.57
CA ASN A 99 1.77 -16.15 -0.41
C ASN A 99 3.00 -15.31 -0.77
N PHE A 100 3.25 -15.03 -2.05
CA PHE A 100 4.40 -14.24 -2.49
C PHE A 100 4.17 -12.74 -2.26
N ARG A 101 4.88 -12.12 -1.31
CA ARG A 101 4.72 -10.68 -0.97
C ARG A 101 5.63 -9.75 -1.77
N LEU A 102 6.70 -10.28 -2.35
CA LEU A 102 7.63 -9.51 -3.18
C LEU A 102 6.92 -9.05 -4.47
N LYS A 103 7.01 -7.76 -4.75
CA LYS A 103 6.38 -7.10 -5.89
C LYS A 103 7.41 -6.70 -6.93
N GLN A 104 6.92 -6.48 -8.14
CA GLN A 104 7.69 -5.82 -9.19
C GLN A 104 8.18 -4.46 -8.69
N GLY A 105 9.49 -4.24 -8.77
CA GLY A 105 10.14 -3.05 -8.28
C GLY A 105 10.75 -3.17 -6.88
N ASP A 106 10.51 -4.24 -6.14
CA ASP A 106 11.15 -4.42 -4.83
C ASP A 106 12.65 -4.64 -4.99
N GLN A 107 13.42 -4.11 -4.03
CA GLN A 107 14.85 -4.31 -3.93
C GLN A 107 15.10 -5.64 -3.21
N VAL A 108 15.89 -6.51 -3.84
CA VAL A 108 16.18 -7.84 -3.33
C VAL A 108 17.67 -8.14 -3.36
N GLY A 109 18.10 -8.88 -2.36
CA GLY A 109 19.43 -9.47 -2.29
C GLY A 109 19.39 -10.82 -2.97
N ILE A 110 20.44 -11.14 -3.70
CA ILE A 110 20.67 -12.43 -4.35
C ILE A 110 21.71 -13.18 -3.53
N TYR A 111 21.44 -14.43 -3.20
CA TYR A 111 22.26 -15.26 -2.32
C TYR A 111 22.51 -16.61 -2.96
N ILE A 112 23.69 -17.21 -2.72
CA ILE A 112 23.91 -18.61 -3.06
C ILE A 112 23.15 -19.49 -2.07
N TRP A 113 22.31 -20.39 -2.59
CA TRP A 113 21.39 -21.19 -1.78
C TRP A 113 22.09 -22.14 -0.81
N SER A 114 23.25 -22.71 -1.18
CA SER A 114 24.05 -23.54 -0.26
C SER A 114 24.52 -22.75 0.96
N ASN A 115 24.90 -21.48 0.78
CA ASN A 115 25.30 -20.61 1.88
C ASN A 115 24.12 -20.30 2.79
N VAL A 116 22.94 -20.05 2.20
CA VAL A 116 21.70 -19.83 2.94
C VAL A 116 21.31 -21.06 3.75
N LEU A 117 21.45 -22.27 3.19
CA LEU A 117 21.17 -23.52 3.91
C LEU A 117 22.16 -23.74 5.06
N ASN A 118 23.47 -23.55 4.81
CA ASN A 118 24.51 -23.74 5.83
C ASN A 118 24.37 -22.79 7.01
N GLN A 119 24.04 -21.52 6.74
CA GLN A 119 23.83 -20.50 7.77
C GLN A 119 22.39 -20.47 8.29
N GLN A 120 21.49 -21.22 7.67
CA GLN A 120 20.03 -21.21 7.82
C GLN A 120 19.37 -19.83 7.64
N LYS A 121 20.08 -18.81 7.13
CA LYS A 121 19.67 -17.39 7.10
C LYS A 121 20.13 -16.68 5.82
N PHE A 122 19.45 -15.59 5.46
CA PHE A 122 19.81 -14.73 4.32
C PHE A 122 20.78 -13.62 4.74
N LYS A 123 22.01 -13.99 5.13
CA LYS A 123 23.07 -13.04 5.49
C LYS A 123 23.97 -12.75 4.30
N ASN A 124 24.33 -11.48 4.13
CA ASN A 124 25.27 -10.95 3.12
C ASN A 124 24.92 -11.34 1.66
N PRO A 125 24.18 -10.50 0.92
CA PRO A 125 23.85 -10.79 -0.48
C PRO A 125 25.11 -10.72 -1.37
N GLU A 126 25.18 -11.62 -2.35
CA GLU A 126 26.20 -11.62 -3.41
C GLU A 126 26.01 -10.41 -4.34
N ALA A 127 24.75 -10.06 -4.60
CA ALA A 127 24.38 -8.92 -5.40
C ALA A 127 23.03 -8.37 -4.94
N ILE A 128 22.83 -7.09 -5.21
CA ILE A 128 21.56 -6.41 -4.97
C ILE A 128 20.96 -6.04 -6.32
N GLY A 129 19.65 -6.25 -6.44
CA GLY A 129 18.93 -5.93 -7.66
C GLY A 129 17.48 -5.57 -7.38
N VAL A 130 16.79 -5.23 -8.46
CA VAL A 130 15.37 -4.87 -8.45
C VAL A 130 14.60 -5.90 -9.24
N ILE A 131 13.50 -6.40 -8.67
CA ILE A 131 12.61 -7.32 -9.39
C ILE A 131 12.01 -6.59 -10.60
N ASP A 132 12.32 -7.08 -11.80
CA ASP A 132 11.73 -6.59 -13.04
C ASP A 132 10.38 -7.23 -13.29
N ARG A 133 10.30 -8.56 -13.24
CA ARG A 133 9.05 -9.27 -13.50
C ARG A 133 9.09 -10.63 -12.82
N TYR A 134 7.91 -11.06 -12.38
CA TYR A 134 7.67 -12.42 -11.91
C TYR A 134 6.45 -12.97 -12.66
N ARG A 135 6.67 -13.71 -13.76
CA ARG A 135 5.62 -14.42 -14.50
C ARG A 135 5.98 -15.92 -14.55
N LYS A 136 6.46 -16.40 -15.69
CA LYS A 136 7.04 -17.76 -15.82
C LYS A 136 8.42 -17.83 -15.18
N ASN A 137 9.24 -16.79 -15.40
CA ASN A 137 10.60 -16.68 -14.88
C ASN A 137 10.71 -15.40 -14.04
N LEU A 138 11.57 -15.44 -13.02
CA LEU A 138 11.91 -14.30 -12.18
C LEU A 138 13.04 -13.50 -12.85
N ARG A 139 12.78 -12.25 -13.20
CA ARG A 139 13.78 -11.36 -13.80
C ARG A 139 14.21 -10.31 -12.80
N ILE A 140 15.51 -10.16 -12.58
CA ILE A 140 16.10 -9.19 -11.66
C ILE A 140 17.10 -8.32 -12.42
N ILE A 141 17.02 -7.01 -12.26
CA ILE A 141 17.99 -6.05 -12.81
C ILE A 141 18.94 -5.66 -11.69
N LEU A 142 20.24 -5.94 -11.86
CA LEU A 142 21.25 -5.62 -10.86
C LEU A 142 21.47 -4.10 -10.73
N GLU A 143 21.82 -3.68 -9.51
CA GLU A 143 22.41 -2.36 -9.30
C GLU A 143 23.79 -2.27 -9.97
N GLN A 144 24.25 -1.05 -10.26
CA GLN A 144 25.50 -0.83 -10.99
C GLN A 144 26.70 -1.40 -10.21
N ASN A 145 27.64 -2.01 -10.93
CA ASN A 145 28.88 -2.63 -10.39
C ASN A 145 28.70 -3.92 -9.57
N CYS A 146 27.49 -4.49 -9.48
CA CYS A 146 27.33 -5.84 -8.95
C CYS A 146 27.76 -6.87 -10.00
N LYS A 147 28.55 -7.87 -9.60
CA LYS A 147 28.86 -9.05 -10.40
C LYS A 147 28.15 -10.24 -9.78
N VAL A 148 27.35 -10.95 -10.55
CA VAL A 148 26.89 -12.29 -10.15
C VAL A 148 27.76 -13.32 -10.86
N PRO A 149 28.32 -14.32 -10.14
CA PRO A 149 29.08 -15.40 -10.77
C PRO A 149 28.23 -16.19 -11.77
N ASP A 150 28.79 -16.57 -12.92
CA ASP A 150 28.19 -17.49 -13.90
C ASP A 150 28.38 -18.96 -13.46
N ASP A 151 28.06 -19.27 -12.20
CA ASP A 151 28.19 -20.62 -11.67
C ASP A 151 26.87 -21.39 -11.84
N ASN A 152 26.95 -22.70 -12.04
CA ASN A 152 25.80 -23.64 -12.00
C ASN A 152 25.13 -23.73 -10.61
N SER A 153 25.33 -22.71 -9.77
CA SER A 153 24.82 -22.59 -8.42
C SER A 153 23.30 -22.41 -8.42
N ILE A 154 22.72 -22.82 -7.31
CA ILE A 154 21.33 -22.53 -6.96
C ILE A 154 21.35 -21.26 -6.12
N TYR A 155 20.39 -20.38 -6.37
CA TYR A 155 20.26 -19.09 -5.71
C TYR A 155 19.00 -19.01 -4.86
N GLY A 156 18.99 -18.08 -3.91
CA GLY A 156 17.81 -17.58 -3.25
C GLY A 156 17.77 -16.06 -3.34
N ILE A 157 16.59 -15.49 -3.12
CA ILE A 157 16.40 -14.05 -3.01
C ILE A 157 15.66 -13.71 -1.72
N CYS A 158 15.95 -12.53 -1.19
CA CYS A 158 15.28 -12.00 -0.01
C CYS A 158 15.08 -10.49 -0.16
N LEU A 159 13.99 -9.96 0.40
CA LEU A 159 13.73 -8.52 0.46
C LEU A 159 14.94 -7.79 1.07
N GLN A 160 15.26 -6.62 0.51
CA GLN A 160 16.32 -5.74 0.99
C GLN A 160 15.80 -4.33 1.18
N GLU A 161 16.54 -3.58 1.98
CA GLU A 161 16.31 -2.16 2.23
C GLU A 161 16.49 -1.33 0.95
N ASN A 162 15.60 -0.34 0.76
CA ASN A 162 15.70 0.62 -0.35
C ASN A 162 16.46 1.88 0.08
N GLN A 163 17.78 1.77 0.20
CA GLN A 163 18.64 2.93 0.56
C GLN A 163 18.59 4.07 -0.45
N VAL A 164 18.24 3.77 -1.69
CA VAL A 164 18.23 4.73 -2.80
C VAL A 164 17.19 5.83 -2.56
N THR A 165 16.02 5.47 -2.04
CA THR A 165 14.94 6.44 -1.79
C THR A 165 15.28 7.35 -0.61
N TYR A 166 15.77 6.76 0.48
CA TYR A 166 16.24 7.49 1.66
C TYR A 166 17.34 8.51 1.33
N LYS A 167 18.40 8.08 0.64
CA LYS A 167 19.52 8.95 0.24
C LYS A 167 19.05 10.13 -0.62
N ARG A 168 18.05 9.92 -1.49
CA ARG A 168 17.47 10.99 -2.31
C ARG A 168 16.66 11.99 -1.49
N HIS A 169 15.88 11.51 -0.54
CA HIS A 169 15.13 12.39 0.35
C HIS A 169 16.07 13.27 1.20
N LEU A 170 17.22 12.75 1.63
CA LEU A 170 18.22 13.57 2.30
C LEU A 170 18.91 14.55 1.33
N GLN A 171 19.25 14.11 0.12
CA GLN A 171 19.89 14.98 -0.87
C GLN A 171 19.01 16.18 -1.24
N VAL A 172 17.69 15.97 -1.41
CA VAL A 172 16.79 17.07 -1.77
C VAL A 172 16.67 18.12 -0.66
N ILE A 173 16.87 17.74 0.62
CA ILE A 173 16.95 18.73 1.72
C ILE A 173 18.15 19.65 1.52
N GLU A 174 19.31 19.11 1.13
CA GLU A 174 20.50 19.92 0.83
C GLU A 174 20.30 20.77 -0.43
N ASP A 175 19.65 20.22 -1.47
CA ASP A 175 19.32 20.96 -2.68
C ASP A 175 18.34 22.13 -2.40
N LEU A 176 17.37 21.91 -1.50
CA LEU A 176 16.46 22.95 -1.03
C LEU A 176 17.22 24.08 -0.33
N LYS A 177 18.15 23.76 0.57
CA LYS A 177 18.98 24.76 1.27
C LYS A 177 19.79 25.60 0.28
N GLN A 178 20.37 24.97 -0.74
CA GLN A 178 21.14 25.67 -1.78
C GLN A 178 20.29 26.62 -2.64
N GLN A 179 19.01 26.28 -2.84
CA GLN A 179 18.10 27.06 -3.68
C GLN A 179 17.17 27.98 -2.88
N TYR A 180 17.30 28.04 -1.56
CA TYR A 180 16.39 28.74 -0.65
C TYR A 180 16.07 30.16 -1.12
N GLU A 181 17.09 30.96 -1.40
CA GLU A 181 16.95 32.38 -1.80
C GLU A 181 16.46 32.58 -3.24
N LYS A 182 16.59 31.57 -4.11
CA LYS A 182 16.41 31.71 -5.57
C LYS A 182 15.11 31.11 -6.07
N HIS A 183 14.62 30.06 -5.43
CA HIS A 183 13.51 29.28 -5.97
C HIS A 183 12.16 29.91 -5.60
N PRO A 184 11.32 30.30 -6.57
CA PRO A 184 10.10 31.07 -6.31
C PRO A 184 9.11 30.33 -5.41
N ILE A 185 8.99 29.01 -5.56
CA ILE A 185 8.06 28.19 -4.77
C ILE A 185 8.53 28.06 -3.30
N ILE A 186 9.85 28.00 -3.05
CA ILE A 186 10.38 27.97 -1.68
C ILE A 186 10.07 29.31 -1.01
N GLN A 187 10.31 30.40 -1.73
CA GLN A 187 10.04 31.76 -1.27
C GLN A 187 8.55 31.98 -0.97
N ILE A 188 7.63 31.45 -1.77
CA ILE A 188 6.18 31.54 -1.52
C ILE A 188 5.81 30.76 -0.25
N LEU A 189 6.36 29.56 -0.05
CA LEU A 189 5.92 28.70 1.04
C LEU A 189 6.57 29.03 2.39
N PHE A 190 7.72 29.71 2.42
CA PHE A 190 8.46 29.95 3.65
C PHE A 190 8.70 31.44 3.98
N CYS A 191 8.47 32.38 3.05
CA CYS A 191 8.65 33.81 3.31
C CYS A 191 7.30 34.54 3.44
N ASP A 192 7.27 35.66 4.18
CA ASP A 192 6.04 36.34 4.58
C ASP A 192 5.34 37.16 3.47
N GLN A 193 5.96 37.32 2.29
CA GLN A 193 5.37 38.02 1.14
C GLN A 193 4.60 37.07 0.20
N GLN A 194 3.63 36.33 0.75
CA GLN A 194 2.89 35.32 -0.01
C GLN A 194 1.90 35.95 -1.01
N GLU A 195 1.23 37.04 -0.62
CA GLU A 195 0.07 37.59 -1.33
C GLU A 195 0.39 38.22 -2.70
N GLU A 196 1.52 38.92 -2.85
CA GLU A 196 1.90 39.53 -4.13
C GLU A 196 2.33 38.51 -5.18
N LYS A 197 2.84 37.35 -4.76
CA LYS A 197 3.40 36.30 -5.64
C LYS A 197 2.36 35.27 -6.10
N ILE A 198 1.16 35.28 -5.51
CA ILE A 198 0.04 34.37 -5.83
C ILE A 198 -1.03 35.05 -6.72
N LYS A 199 -0.92 36.37 -6.95
CA LYS A 199 -1.87 37.08 -7.82
C LYS A 199 -1.89 36.47 -9.23
N GLU A 200 -3.08 36.06 -9.65
CA GLU A 200 -3.33 35.58 -11.01
C GLU A 200 -2.91 36.65 -12.03
N LYS A 201 -2.39 36.22 -13.18
CA LYS A 201 -2.21 37.14 -14.31
C LYS A 201 -3.59 37.59 -14.81
N ILE A 202 -3.92 38.85 -14.56
CA ILE A 202 -5.26 39.44 -14.77
C ILE A 202 -5.64 39.49 -16.28
N ASP A 203 -4.66 39.60 -17.18
CA ASP A 203 -4.89 39.99 -18.58
C ASP A 203 -4.65 38.90 -19.66
N GLN A 204 -4.89 37.62 -19.36
CA GLN A 204 -4.79 36.57 -20.39
C GLN A 204 -6.15 35.92 -20.65
N ASN A 205 -6.82 36.36 -21.73
CA ASN A 205 -7.81 35.54 -22.42
C ASN A 205 -7.04 34.38 -23.08
N ILE A 206 -6.99 33.24 -22.40
CA ILE A 206 -6.33 32.05 -22.90
C ILE A 206 -7.31 31.33 -23.81
N GLU A 207 -7.09 31.42 -25.12
CA GLU A 207 -7.82 30.63 -26.10
C GLU A 207 -7.28 29.19 -26.10
N PHE A 208 -8.09 28.26 -25.62
CA PHE A 208 -7.71 26.86 -25.55
C PHE A 208 -7.74 26.18 -26.91
N GLN A 209 -6.78 25.27 -27.15
CA GLN A 209 -6.67 24.55 -28.41
C GLN A 209 -7.24 23.12 -28.35
N GLY A 210 -8.05 22.78 -29.35
CA GLY A 210 -8.56 21.43 -29.63
C GLY A 210 -9.91 21.10 -28.97
N ASP A 211 -10.63 20.13 -29.56
CA ASP A 211 -12.02 19.84 -29.21
C ASP A 211 -12.22 19.21 -27.81
N THR A 212 -11.15 18.67 -27.21
CA THR A 212 -11.26 17.98 -25.90
C THR A 212 -11.60 18.90 -24.74
N ILE A 213 -11.23 20.18 -24.82
CA ILE A 213 -11.64 21.20 -23.84
C ILE A 213 -13.16 21.39 -23.84
N GLN A 214 -13.83 21.20 -24.98
CA GLN A 214 -15.29 21.33 -25.09
C GLN A 214 -16.01 20.16 -24.41
N GLN A 215 -15.34 19.01 -24.28
CA GLN A 215 -15.87 17.82 -23.62
C GLN A 215 -15.67 17.84 -22.09
N LEU A 216 -14.95 18.83 -21.54
CA LEU A 216 -14.84 19.05 -20.11
C LEU A 216 -16.08 19.75 -19.57
N ASN A 217 -16.42 19.48 -18.32
CA ASN A 217 -17.44 20.27 -17.63
C ASN A 217 -16.87 21.65 -17.21
N GLU A 218 -17.76 22.56 -16.82
CA GLU A 218 -17.38 23.94 -16.48
C GLU A 218 -16.37 24.02 -15.34
N GLN A 219 -16.49 23.18 -14.30
CA GLN A 219 -15.54 23.19 -13.18
C GLN A 219 -14.14 22.70 -13.58
N GLN A 220 -14.06 21.69 -14.44
CA GLN A 220 -12.80 21.24 -15.02
C GLN A 220 -12.17 22.32 -15.90
N LYS A 221 -12.96 23.06 -16.70
CA LYS A 221 -12.47 24.20 -17.49
C LYS A 221 -11.93 25.31 -16.58
N ILE A 222 -12.65 25.67 -15.53
CA ILE A 222 -12.21 26.68 -14.53
C ILE A 222 -10.89 26.25 -13.88
N ALA A 223 -10.76 24.97 -13.50
CA ALA A 223 -9.52 24.44 -12.93
C ALA A 223 -8.33 24.57 -13.89
N VAL A 224 -8.52 24.23 -15.17
CA VAL A 224 -7.47 24.40 -16.20
C VAL A 224 -7.14 25.88 -16.40
N GLN A 225 -8.14 26.77 -16.48
CA GLN A 225 -7.94 28.22 -16.64
C GLN A 225 -7.15 28.83 -15.50
N LYS A 226 -7.55 28.55 -14.25
CA LYS A 226 -6.86 29.02 -13.05
C LYS A 226 -5.43 28.51 -13.03
N ALA A 227 -5.22 27.21 -13.27
CA ALA A 227 -3.88 26.63 -13.32
C ALA A 227 -2.99 27.27 -14.39
N MET A 228 -3.56 27.64 -15.55
CA MET A 228 -2.81 28.32 -16.62
C MET A 228 -2.44 29.77 -16.26
N LYS A 229 -3.31 30.50 -15.54
CA LYS A 229 -3.10 31.89 -15.10
C LYS A 229 -2.16 32.03 -13.91
N GLN A 230 -2.08 31.00 -13.05
CA GLN A 230 -1.20 30.98 -11.89
C GLN A 230 0.28 30.97 -12.31
N PRO A 231 1.13 31.86 -11.76
CA PRO A 231 2.53 31.97 -12.18
C PRO A 231 3.44 30.88 -11.58
N HIS A 232 3.22 30.50 -10.32
CA HIS A 232 4.16 29.67 -9.57
C HIS A 232 3.55 28.41 -8.95
N ILE A 233 2.35 28.49 -8.38
CA ILE A 233 1.72 27.35 -7.71
C ILE A 233 0.23 27.31 -8.02
N SER A 234 -0.29 26.13 -8.31
CA SER A 234 -1.73 25.89 -8.48
C SER A 234 -2.10 24.54 -7.88
N LEU A 235 -3.29 24.48 -7.28
CA LEU A 235 -3.82 23.29 -6.63
C LEU A 235 -5.14 22.85 -7.29
N ILE A 236 -5.16 21.64 -7.86
CA ILE A 236 -6.38 21.01 -8.41
C ILE A 236 -6.84 19.93 -7.44
N HIS A 237 -7.94 20.19 -6.74
CA HIS A 237 -8.54 19.20 -5.83
C HIS A 237 -9.55 18.36 -6.60
N GLY A 238 -9.27 17.07 -6.71
CA GLY A 238 -10.09 16.14 -7.47
C GLY A 238 -10.66 15.03 -6.62
N PRO A 239 -11.86 15.23 -6.02
CA PRO A 239 -12.60 14.18 -5.32
C PRO A 239 -12.87 12.93 -6.17
N PRO A 240 -13.29 11.80 -5.57
CA PRO A 240 -13.50 10.53 -6.26
C PRO A 240 -14.44 10.65 -7.47
N GLY A 241 -13.99 10.14 -8.62
CA GLY A 241 -14.81 10.10 -9.84
C GLY A 241 -14.95 11.43 -10.59
N THR A 242 -14.31 12.52 -10.14
CA THR A 242 -14.45 13.86 -10.77
C THR A 242 -13.61 14.07 -12.03
N GLY A 243 -12.80 13.08 -12.41
CA GLY A 243 -11.92 13.19 -13.57
C GLY A 243 -10.67 14.06 -13.33
N LYS A 244 -10.11 14.01 -12.11
CA LYS A 244 -8.84 14.67 -11.73
C LYS A 244 -7.75 14.51 -12.80
N THR A 245 -7.33 13.28 -13.07
CA THR A 245 -6.29 12.98 -14.07
C THR A 245 -6.68 13.45 -15.47
N ARG A 246 -7.97 13.41 -15.85
CA ARG A 246 -8.44 13.96 -17.13
C ARG A 246 -8.19 15.47 -17.21
N THR A 247 -8.49 16.18 -16.13
CA THR A 247 -8.29 17.64 -15.99
C THR A 247 -6.81 18.00 -16.01
N VAL A 248 -5.98 17.23 -15.29
CA VAL A 248 -4.51 17.39 -15.27
C VAL A 248 -3.91 17.17 -16.65
N CYS A 249 -4.32 16.13 -17.36
CA CYS A 249 -3.85 15.87 -18.73
C CYS A 249 -4.27 16.95 -19.71
N GLU A 250 -5.48 17.52 -19.57
CA GLU A 250 -5.89 18.67 -20.39
C GLU A 250 -5.04 19.91 -20.06
N TYR A 251 -4.76 20.18 -18.78
CA TYR A 251 -3.83 21.25 -18.39
C TYR A 251 -2.45 21.07 -19.06
N ILE A 252 -1.86 19.86 -18.97
CA ILE A 252 -0.57 19.55 -19.60
C ILE A 252 -0.61 19.82 -21.11
N LYS A 253 -1.68 19.37 -21.78
CA LYS A 253 -1.88 19.62 -23.21
C LYS A 253 -1.92 21.11 -23.53
N GLN A 254 -2.67 21.91 -22.77
CA GLN A 254 -2.78 23.36 -22.98
C GLN A 254 -1.46 24.08 -22.67
N ALA A 255 -0.73 23.68 -21.63
CA ALA A 255 0.60 24.22 -21.31
C ALA A 255 1.59 24.03 -22.47
N VAL A 256 1.57 22.86 -23.11
CA VAL A 256 2.44 22.56 -24.26
C VAL A 256 1.99 23.26 -25.54
N LEU A 257 0.69 23.22 -25.86
CA LEU A 257 0.17 23.72 -27.13
C LEU A 257 0.05 25.25 -27.17
N VAL A 258 -0.48 25.85 -26.10
CA VAL A 258 -0.78 27.28 -26.03
C VAL A 258 0.40 28.07 -25.47
N GLN A 259 0.98 27.61 -24.36
CA GLN A 259 2.08 28.33 -23.70
C GLN A 259 3.48 27.88 -24.17
N ARG A 260 3.56 26.87 -25.06
CA ARG A 260 4.82 26.31 -25.57
C ARG A 260 5.80 25.86 -24.47
N GLN A 261 5.26 25.43 -23.33
CA GLN A 261 6.05 25.02 -22.17
C GLN A 261 6.61 23.61 -22.31
N LYS A 262 7.83 23.41 -21.82
CA LYS A 262 8.41 22.09 -21.57
C LYS A 262 7.92 21.58 -20.21
N VAL A 263 7.25 20.44 -20.20
CA VAL A 263 6.55 19.92 -19.01
C VAL A 263 7.29 18.71 -18.41
N LEU A 264 7.49 18.73 -17.09
CA LEU A 264 7.81 17.53 -16.30
C LEU A 264 6.56 17.06 -15.56
N ALA A 265 6.02 15.91 -15.92
CA ALA A 265 4.87 15.31 -15.26
C ALA A 265 5.28 14.14 -14.36
N CYS A 266 4.86 14.20 -13.10
CA CYS A 266 5.24 13.27 -12.06
C CYS A 266 4.07 12.79 -11.21
N ALA A 267 4.28 11.66 -10.53
CA ALA A 267 3.41 11.14 -9.48
C ALA A 267 4.24 10.22 -8.55
N ASN A 268 3.67 9.86 -7.40
CA ASN A 268 4.34 8.95 -6.46
C ASN A 268 4.51 7.53 -7.02
N SER A 269 3.45 7.00 -7.64
CA SER A 269 3.39 5.62 -8.13
C SER A 269 3.61 5.53 -9.64
N ASN A 270 4.16 4.41 -10.11
CA ASN A 270 4.35 4.20 -11.56
C ASN A 270 3.01 4.13 -12.30
N ILE A 271 1.99 3.50 -11.69
CA ILE A 271 0.65 3.38 -12.28
C ILE A 271 0.04 4.76 -12.51
N ALA A 272 0.16 5.69 -11.57
CA ALA A 272 -0.35 7.05 -11.75
C ALA A 272 0.35 7.79 -12.92
N VAL A 273 1.68 7.63 -13.04
CA VAL A 273 2.42 8.19 -14.18
C VAL A 273 1.98 7.58 -15.51
N ASP A 274 1.83 6.26 -15.55
CA ASP A 274 1.46 5.54 -16.77
C ASP A 274 0.02 5.87 -17.20
N ASN A 275 -0.92 6.04 -16.25
CA ASN A 275 -2.28 6.52 -16.50
C ASN A 275 -2.30 7.92 -17.13
N MET A 276 -1.43 8.85 -16.68
CA MET A 276 -1.31 10.17 -17.31
C MET A 276 -0.80 10.07 -18.75
N ILE A 277 0.17 9.19 -19.01
CA ILE A 277 0.73 8.97 -20.34
C ILE A 277 -0.34 8.42 -21.28
N GLU A 278 -1.03 7.35 -20.88
CA GLU A 278 -2.11 6.74 -21.67
C GLU A 278 -3.18 7.78 -22.02
N ARG A 279 -3.57 8.61 -21.03
CA ARG A 279 -4.55 9.67 -21.26
C ARG A 279 -4.04 10.72 -22.25
N ILE A 280 -2.81 11.22 -22.08
CA ILE A 280 -2.25 12.25 -22.97
C ILE A 280 -2.13 11.76 -24.42
N LEU A 281 -1.71 10.50 -24.60
CA LEU A 281 -1.61 9.87 -25.91
C LEU A 281 -2.99 9.62 -26.54
N SER A 282 -4.04 9.46 -25.73
CA SER A 282 -5.42 9.33 -26.24
C SER A 282 -6.04 10.66 -26.71
N ILE A 283 -5.57 11.81 -26.21
CA ILE A 283 -6.18 13.14 -26.47
C ILE A 283 -5.29 14.07 -27.32
N SER A 284 -4.09 13.63 -27.67
CA SER A 284 -3.10 14.45 -28.36
C SER A 284 -2.04 13.60 -29.09
N GLN A 285 -1.39 14.20 -30.08
CA GLN A 285 -0.22 13.63 -30.76
C GLN A 285 1.10 14.21 -30.23
N LEU A 286 1.12 14.65 -28.97
CA LEU A 286 2.30 15.25 -28.36
C LEU A 286 3.44 14.22 -28.24
N LYS A 287 4.66 14.68 -28.47
CA LYS A 287 5.85 13.84 -28.28
C LYS A 287 6.14 13.72 -26.79
N VAL A 288 6.09 12.50 -26.26
CA VAL A 288 6.28 12.22 -24.83
C VAL A 288 7.43 11.24 -24.61
N CYS A 289 8.12 11.38 -23.48
CA CYS A 289 9.15 10.45 -23.04
C CYS A 289 8.90 10.03 -21.59
N ARG A 290 8.89 8.71 -21.35
CA ARG A 290 8.83 8.14 -20.00
C ARG A 290 10.22 7.70 -19.55
N ILE A 291 10.74 8.35 -18.51
CA ILE A 291 12.01 7.99 -17.87
C ILE A 291 11.71 7.20 -16.60
N GLY A 292 12.37 6.06 -16.45
CA GLY A 292 12.20 5.15 -15.32
C GLY A 292 12.63 3.74 -15.71
N ASN A 293 12.58 2.81 -14.75
CA ASN A 293 12.88 1.42 -15.05
C ASN A 293 11.73 0.79 -15.88
N PRO A 294 11.97 0.31 -17.12
CA PRO A 294 10.93 -0.27 -17.99
C PRO A 294 10.17 -1.43 -17.33
N ALA A 295 10.81 -2.09 -16.35
CA ALA A 295 10.19 -3.07 -15.50
C ALA A 295 8.89 -2.56 -14.88
N ARG A 296 8.95 -1.40 -14.22
CA ARG A 296 7.88 -0.87 -13.40
C ARG A 296 6.77 -0.19 -14.20
N MET A 297 6.77 -0.35 -15.53
CA MET A 297 5.86 0.30 -16.47
C MET A 297 4.83 -0.67 -17.03
N THR A 298 3.61 -0.19 -17.25
CA THR A 298 2.55 -0.94 -17.96
C THR A 298 3.00 -1.26 -19.38
N ASP A 299 2.52 -2.39 -19.91
CA ASP A 299 2.88 -2.85 -21.27
C ASP A 299 2.48 -1.79 -22.33
N GLN A 300 1.40 -1.04 -22.06
CA GLN A 300 0.82 0.00 -22.90
C GLN A 300 1.75 1.21 -23.08
N VAL A 301 2.54 1.61 -22.08
CA VAL A 301 3.37 2.83 -22.18
C VAL A 301 4.83 2.56 -22.52
N ARG A 302 5.26 1.29 -22.59
CA ARG A 302 6.69 0.97 -22.79
C ARG A 302 7.27 1.49 -24.11
N TYR A 303 6.46 1.69 -25.13
CA TYR A 303 6.94 2.21 -26.42
C TYR A 303 7.37 3.68 -26.39
N VAL A 304 6.92 4.45 -25.38
CA VAL A 304 7.38 5.82 -25.11
C VAL A 304 8.44 5.89 -24.01
N CYS A 305 8.88 4.74 -23.49
CA CYS A 305 10.02 4.69 -22.58
C CYS A 305 11.29 5.13 -23.30
N ILE A 306 12.16 5.85 -22.59
CA ILE A 306 13.43 6.35 -23.14
C ILE A 306 14.23 5.24 -23.84
N ASP A 307 14.32 4.05 -23.25
CA ASP A 307 15.04 2.91 -23.82
C ASP A 307 14.47 2.42 -25.17
N GLN A 308 13.19 2.67 -25.46
CA GLN A 308 12.59 2.39 -26.76
C GLN A 308 12.73 3.57 -27.73
N LEU A 309 12.62 4.80 -27.23
CA LEU A 309 12.81 6.00 -28.05
C LEU A 309 14.23 6.07 -28.60
N VAL A 310 15.24 5.72 -27.80
CA VAL A 310 16.62 5.72 -28.29
C VAL A 310 16.82 4.78 -29.48
N LYS A 311 16.13 3.63 -29.52
CA LYS A 311 16.26 2.70 -30.66
C LYS A 311 15.81 3.27 -32.00
N LYS A 312 15.01 4.34 -31.98
CA LYS A 312 14.51 5.03 -33.17
C LYS A 312 15.46 6.11 -33.68
N THR A 313 16.52 6.42 -32.93
CA THR A 313 17.46 7.49 -33.24
C THR A 313 18.50 7.07 -34.27
N THR A 314 19.02 8.06 -35.00
CA THR A 314 20.10 7.83 -35.96
C THR A 314 21.39 7.40 -35.26
N SER A 315 21.71 8.02 -34.11
CA SER A 315 22.87 7.64 -33.29
C SER A 315 22.81 6.18 -32.80
N TYR A 316 21.62 5.62 -32.56
CA TYR A 316 21.50 4.21 -32.20
C TYR A 316 21.91 3.25 -33.33
N ALA A 317 21.62 3.60 -34.58
CA ALA A 317 22.06 2.80 -35.73
C ALA A 317 23.60 2.75 -35.82
N ILE A 318 24.26 3.89 -35.61
CA ILE A 318 25.73 3.99 -35.54
C ILE A 318 26.26 3.17 -34.35
N MET A 319 25.62 3.29 -33.20
CA MET A 319 25.97 2.56 -31.99
C MET A 319 25.89 1.03 -32.18
N LYS A 320 24.91 0.53 -32.95
CA LYS A 320 24.80 -0.89 -33.32
C LYS A 320 26.01 -1.35 -34.13
N THR A 321 26.45 -0.56 -35.11
CA THR A 321 27.67 -0.83 -35.90
C THR A 321 28.89 -0.90 -35.01
N ILE A 322 29.12 0.10 -34.15
CA ILE A 322 30.25 0.11 -33.21
C ILE A 322 30.22 -1.11 -32.27
N LYS A 323 29.03 -1.53 -31.82
CA LYS A 323 28.88 -2.72 -30.97
C LYS A 323 29.33 -4.00 -31.68
N THR A 324 28.99 -4.15 -32.96
CA THR A 324 29.45 -5.31 -33.75
C THR A 324 30.97 -5.30 -33.92
N GLU A 325 31.58 -4.13 -34.14
CA GLU A 325 33.04 -3.99 -34.19
C GLU A 325 33.71 -4.35 -32.86
N ILE A 326 33.13 -3.92 -31.73
CA ILE A 326 33.60 -4.29 -30.38
C ILE A 326 33.60 -5.81 -30.21
N GLN A 327 32.50 -6.48 -30.57
CA GLN A 327 32.40 -7.94 -30.46
C GLN A 327 33.42 -8.67 -31.35
N GLN A 328 33.67 -8.15 -32.56
CA GLN A 328 34.70 -8.70 -33.44
C GLN A 328 36.11 -8.52 -32.85
N ILE A 329 36.40 -7.38 -32.23
CA ILE A 329 37.68 -7.12 -31.56
C ILE A 329 37.84 -8.03 -30.34
N GLU A 330 36.80 -8.22 -29.52
CA GLU A 330 36.83 -9.13 -28.36
C GLU A 330 37.05 -10.59 -28.79
N LYS A 331 36.36 -11.06 -29.84
CA LYS A 331 36.58 -12.40 -30.43
C LYS A 331 38.03 -12.57 -30.91
N LYS A 332 38.62 -11.54 -31.53
CA LYS A 332 40.03 -11.55 -31.97
C LYS A 332 40.98 -11.59 -30.78
N LEU A 333 40.76 -10.73 -29.77
CA LEU A 333 41.58 -10.62 -28.58
C LEU A 333 41.74 -11.97 -27.84
N ASN A 334 40.66 -12.75 -27.75
CA ASN A 334 40.67 -14.07 -27.11
C ASN A 334 41.54 -15.11 -27.84
N ARG A 335 41.97 -14.84 -29.08
CA ARG A 335 42.75 -15.74 -29.93
C ARG A 335 44.20 -15.28 -30.15
N THR A 336 44.63 -14.18 -29.52
CA THR A 336 45.89 -13.50 -29.84
C THR A 336 46.88 -13.51 -28.67
N GLU A 337 48.17 -13.75 -28.94
CA GLU A 337 49.25 -13.77 -27.94
C GLU A 337 49.74 -12.34 -27.53
N ARG A 338 50.53 -12.28 -26.45
CA ARG A 338 50.73 -11.11 -25.57
C ARG A 338 51.11 -9.75 -26.23
N LYS A 339 51.75 -9.71 -27.41
CA LYS A 339 52.20 -8.45 -28.05
C LYS A 339 51.11 -7.78 -28.91
N GLU A 340 50.45 -8.51 -29.81
CA GLU A 340 49.33 -7.99 -30.61
C GLU A 340 48.06 -7.76 -29.77
N ALA A 341 47.96 -8.43 -28.62
CA ALA A 341 46.89 -8.19 -27.65
C ALA A 341 46.90 -6.75 -27.08
N ALA A 342 48.04 -6.06 -27.04
CA ALA A 342 48.10 -4.68 -26.54
C ALA A 342 47.41 -3.70 -27.49
N GLU A 343 47.71 -3.74 -28.79
CA GLU A 343 47.07 -2.88 -29.79
C GLU A 343 45.56 -3.14 -29.92
N LEU A 344 45.15 -4.41 -29.83
CA LEU A 344 43.74 -4.78 -29.84
C LEU A 344 43.01 -4.27 -28.59
N ARG A 345 43.67 -4.24 -27.42
CA ARG A 345 43.10 -3.64 -26.20
C ARG A 345 42.94 -2.13 -26.33
N ASP A 346 43.90 -1.44 -26.94
CA ASP A 346 43.80 0.00 -27.17
C ASP A 346 42.69 0.34 -28.17
N LYS A 347 42.59 -0.40 -29.28
CA LYS A 347 41.45 -0.29 -30.22
C LYS A 347 40.11 -0.58 -29.54
N LEU A 348 40.05 -1.62 -28.71
CA LEU A 348 38.86 -1.95 -27.93
C LEU A 348 38.48 -0.81 -26.98
N ARG A 349 39.46 -0.21 -26.29
CA ARG A 349 39.24 0.93 -25.39
C ARG A 349 38.72 2.14 -26.15
N GLN A 350 39.29 2.45 -27.33
CA GLN A 350 38.82 3.55 -28.17
C GLN A 350 37.40 3.32 -28.68
N LYS A 351 37.09 2.11 -29.17
CA LYS A 351 35.74 1.75 -29.62
C LYS A 351 34.72 1.74 -28.49
N LYS A 352 35.09 1.29 -27.29
CA LYS A 352 34.24 1.39 -26.09
C LYS A 352 33.96 2.84 -25.69
N LYS A 353 34.94 3.74 -25.85
CA LYS A 353 34.75 5.18 -25.64
C LYS A 353 33.79 5.76 -26.69
N GLU A 354 34.02 5.47 -27.97
CA GLU A 354 33.15 5.89 -29.08
C GLU A 354 31.71 5.39 -28.89
N TYR A 355 31.54 4.13 -28.48
CA TYR A 355 30.23 3.54 -28.15
C TYR A 355 29.53 4.33 -27.04
N PHE A 356 30.25 4.71 -25.99
CA PHE A 356 29.69 5.48 -24.88
C PHE A 356 29.29 6.90 -25.31
N GLU A 357 30.09 7.56 -26.13
CA GLU A 357 29.77 8.89 -26.69
C GLU A 357 28.52 8.83 -27.58
N GLN A 358 28.45 7.85 -28.49
CA GLN A 358 27.26 7.63 -29.34
C GLN A 358 26.03 7.27 -28.53
N GLN A 359 26.19 6.53 -27.42
CA GLN A 359 25.10 6.23 -26.52
C GLN A 359 24.52 7.51 -25.88
N GLN A 360 25.36 8.45 -25.43
CA GLN A 360 24.88 9.73 -24.89
C GLN A 360 24.16 10.56 -25.95
N LEU A 361 24.71 10.66 -27.15
CA LEU A 361 24.08 11.38 -28.26
C LEU A 361 22.71 10.79 -28.63
N ALA A 362 22.59 9.46 -28.64
CA ALA A 362 21.33 8.78 -28.93
C ALA A 362 20.26 9.07 -27.86
N TYR A 363 20.66 9.23 -26.60
CA TYR A 363 19.76 9.65 -25.54
C TYR A 363 19.34 11.12 -25.67
N GLU A 364 20.28 12.01 -26.00
CA GLU A 364 20.01 13.44 -26.22
C GLU A 364 19.04 13.63 -27.40
N GLU A 365 19.29 12.98 -28.53
CA GLU A 365 18.44 12.99 -29.73
C GLU A 365 17.01 12.53 -29.38
N ALA A 366 16.87 11.46 -28.59
CA ALA A 366 15.56 10.92 -28.23
C ALA A 366 14.72 11.88 -27.35
N ILE A 367 15.37 12.69 -26.50
CA ILE A 367 14.67 13.55 -25.53
C ILE A 367 14.47 14.97 -26.05
N GLN A 368 15.38 15.45 -26.90
CA GLN A 368 15.36 16.82 -27.44
C GLN A 368 13.98 17.17 -28.01
N ASP A 369 13.41 16.24 -28.79
CA ASP A 369 12.12 16.37 -29.46
C ASP A 369 10.88 16.18 -28.56
N CYS A 370 11.04 15.66 -27.34
CA CYS A 370 9.92 15.34 -26.47
C CYS A 370 9.39 16.59 -25.77
N GLN A 371 8.10 16.91 -25.90
CA GLN A 371 7.50 18.09 -25.26
C GLN A 371 7.19 17.85 -23.78
N ILE A 372 6.93 16.59 -23.41
CA ILE A 372 6.58 16.19 -22.05
C ILE A 372 7.49 15.05 -21.61
N ILE A 373 8.07 15.18 -20.43
CA ILE A 373 8.86 14.12 -19.79
C ILE A 373 8.10 13.62 -18.56
N PHE A 374 7.94 12.31 -18.48
CA PHE A 374 7.26 11.63 -17.38
C PHE A 374 8.25 10.87 -16.50
N SER A 375 8.11 11.00 -15.19
CA SER A 375 8.89 10.25 -14.20
C SER A 375 8.09 10.06 -12.92
N THR A 376 8.45 9.12 -12.04
CA THR A 376 7.98 9.21 -10.65
C THR A 376 8.73 10.34 -9.94
N ASN A 377 8.19 10.82 -8.81
CA ASN A 377 8.81 11.86 -7.98
C ASN A 377 10.28 11.51 -7.67
N VAL A 378 10.51 10.37 -7.02
CA VAL A 378 11.84 9.82 -6.71
C VAL A 378 12.64 9.47 -7.96
N GLY A 379 11.97 9.06 -9.04
CA GLY A 379 12.58 8.76 -10.33
C GLY A 379 13.27 9.97 -10.96
N SER A 380 12.74 11.17 -10.72
CA SER A 380 13.29 12.42 -11.28
C SER A 380 14.61 12.84 -10.61
N GLY A 381 14.91 12.26 -9.44
CA GLY A 381 16.19 12.38 -8.74
C GLY A 381 17.20 11.27 -9.09
N GLN A 382 16.90 10.40 -10.05
CA GLN A 382 17.86 9.38 -10.50
C GLN A 382 19.01 10.03 -11.27
N PHE A 383 20.24 9.54 -11.08
CA PHE A 383 21.41 9.98 -11.84
C PHE A 383 21.15 9.95 -13.35
N GLN A 384 20.55 8.87 -13.86
CA GLN A 384 20.18 8.78 -15.28
C GLN A 384 19.24 9.93 -15.68
N PHE A 385 18.19 10.21 -14.91
CA PHE A 385 17.29 11.33 -15.19
C PHE A 385 18.05 12.66 -15.20
N GLN A 386 18.88 12.93 -14.19
CA GLN A 386 19.67 14.16 -14.09
C GLN A 386 20.62 14.35 -15.28
N GLN A 387 21.31 13.28 -15.70
CA GLN A 387 22.20 13.33 -16.86
C GLN A 387 21.43 13.61 -18.15
N LEU A 388 20.33 12.88 -18.36
CA LEU A 388 19.48 12.99 -19.54
C LEU A 388 18.79 14.36 -19.66
N THR A 389 18.53 15.01 -18.53
CA THR A 389 17.80 16.29 -18.47
C THR A 389 18.69 17.47 -18.11
N LYS A 390 20.02 17.29 -18.07
CA LYS A 390 20.98 18.32 -17.65
C LYS A 390 20.84 19.64 -18.42
N ASN A 391 20.56 19.53 -19.72
CA ASN A 391 20.42 20.68 -20.62
C ASN A 391 18.95 21.07 -20.87
N ILE A 392 18.02 20.51 -20.10
CA ILE A 392 16.58 20.75 -20.24
C ILE A 392 16.12 21.59 -19.06
N LYS A 393 15.57 22.77 -19.37
CA LYS A 393 14.84 23.59 -18.40
C LYS A 393 13.36 23.27 -18.50
N PHE A 394 12.74 22.87 -17.39
CA PHE A 394 11.30 22.68 -17.35
C PHE A 394 10.62 23.98 -16.94
N ASP A 395 9.61 24.39 -17.69
CA ASP A 395 8.83 25.59 -17.37
C ASP A 395 7.81 25.30 -16.28
N VAL A 396 7.21 24.10 -16.33
CA VAL A 396 6.24 23.64 -15.35
C VAL A 396 6.46 22.18 -14.94
N VAL A 397 6.30 21.95 -13.65
CA VAL A 397 6.23 20.63 -13.03
C VAL A 397 4.78 20.33 -12.67
N VAL A 398 4.29 19.15 -13.02
CA VAL A 398 2.94 18.69 -12.67
C VAL A 398 3.08 17.46 -11.79
N ILE A 399 2.40 17.43 -10.64
CA ILE A 399 2.41 16.28 -9.72
C ILE A 399 0.98 15.81 -9.52
N ASP A 400 0.62 14.67 -10.11
CA ASP A 400 -0.65 13.97 -9.83
C ASP A 400 -0.52 13.07 -8.60
N GLU A 401 -1.63 12.80 -7.94
CA GLU A 401 -1.68 12.07 -6.65
C GLU A 401 -0.73 12.66 -5.58
N CYS A 402 -0.60 13.99 -5.54
CA CYS A 402 0.26 14.70 -4.60
C CYS A 402 -0.13 14.45 -3.14
N ALA A 403 -1.43 14.31 -2.85
CA ALA A 403 -1.95 13.99 -1.52
C ALA A 403 -1.62 12.57 -1.01
N GLN A 404 -1.00 11.72 -1.84
CA GLN A 404 -0.48 10.40 -1.44
C GLN A 404 1.06 10.37 -1.39
N SER A 405 1.70 11.53 -1.54
CA SER A 405 3.15 11.68 -1.56
C SER A 405 3.63 12.33 -0.26
N LEU A 406 4.75 11.84 0.29
CA LEU A 406 5.49 12.59 1.29
C LEU A 406 5.87 13.96 0.74
N GLU A 407 5.77 15.03 1.55
CA GLU A 407 6.13 16.38 1.11
C GLU A 407 7.54 16.43 0.52
N ILE A 408 8.51 15.78 1.17
CA ILE A 408 9.91 15.76 0.71
C ILE A 408 10.10 15.10 -0.66
N SER A 409 9.25 14.12 -1.01
CA SER A 409 9.28 13.44 -2.30
C SER A 409 8.86 14.38 -3.43
N CYS A 410 7.84 15.22 -3.19
CA CYS A 410 7.36 16.22 -4.15
C CYS A 410 8.43 17.28 -4.47
N TRP A 411 9.31 17.62 -3.52
CA TRP A 411 10.36 18.61 -3.75
C TRP A 411 11.40 18.17 -4.80
N ILE A 412 11.59 16.86 -5.02
CA ILE A 412 12.56 16.33 -6.00
C ILE A 412 12.27 16.83 -7.43
N PRO A 413 11.05 16.66 -7.97
CA PRO A 413 10.71 17.24 -9.27
C PRO A 413 10.47 18.75 -9.21
N ILE A 414 9.95 19.32 -8.10
CA ILE A 414 9.65 20.77 -8.01
C ILE A 414 10.89 21.62 -8.28
N LEU A 415 12.05 21.26 -7.74
CA LEU A 415 13.31 22.00 -7.93
C LEU A 415 13.81 22.06 -9.38
N LYS A 416 13.12 21.41 -10.32
CA LYS A 416 13.49 21.38 -11.75
C LYS A 416 12.73 22.42 -12.58
N GLY A 417 11.72 23.10 -12.01
CA GLY A 417 10.93 24.10 -12.71
C GLY A 417 10.43 25.23 -11.80
N ASN A 418 10.08 26.36 -12.40
CA ASN A 418 9.72 27.57 -11.66
C ASN A 418 8.21 27.68 -11.34
N LYS A 419 7.42 26.75 -11.87
CA LYS A 419 5.98 26.62 -11.66
C LYS A 419 5.62 25.17 -11.33
N VAL A 420 4.71 24.97 -10.39
CA VAL A 420 4.15 23.67 -10.05
C VAL A 420 2.63 23.66 -10.10
N VAL A 421 2.05 22.60 -10.68
CA VAL A 421 0.62 22.26 -10.54
C VAL A 421 0.51 20.97 -9.76
N LEU A 422 -0.08 21.05 -8.58
CA LEU A 422 -0.30 19.91 -7.69
C LEU A 422 -1.75 19.46 -7.84
N ALA A 423 -1.95 18.18 -8.11
CA ALA A 423 -3.27 17.56 -8.17
C ALA A 423 -3.36 16.42 -7.17
N GLY A 424 -4.48 16.35 -6.44
CA GLY A 424 -4.62 15.41 -5.34
C GLY A 424 -6.01 15.45 -4.71
N ASP A 425 -6.14 14.70 -3.62
CA ASP A 425 -7.31 14.71 -2.76
C ASP A 425 -6.88 14.33 -1.34
N HIS A 426 -6.79 15.33 -0.45
CA HIS A 426 -6.35 15.15 0.94
C HIS A 426 -7.39 14.44 1.82
N CYS A 427 -8.63 14.30 1.34
CA CYS A 427 -9.69 13.52 1.98
C CYS A 427 -9.61 12.01 1.64
N GLN A 428 -8.64 11.59 0.83
CA GLN A 428 -8.30 10.18 0.56
C GLN A 428 -7.01 9.77 1.31
N LEU A 429 -6.50 8.56 1.06
CA LEU A 429 -5.37 8.01 1.80
C LEU A 429 -4.12 8.93 1.78
N PRO A 430 -3.52 9.19 2.96
CA PRO A 430 -2.20 9.84 3.05
C PRO A 430 -1.10 8.89 2.56
N PRO A 431 0.16 9.36 2.44
CA PRO A 431 1.30 8.47 2.28
C PRO A 431 1.36 7.43 3.41
N THR A 432 1.73 6.18 3.08
CA THR A 432 1.95 5.14 4.08
C THR A 432 3.25 5.42 4.83
N VAL A 433 3.15 5.64 6.15
CA VAL A 433 4.28 5.85 7.06
C VAL A 433 4.31 4.71 8.08
N LYS A 434 5.49 4.13 8.32
CA LYS A 434 5.69 3.03 9.28
C LYS A 434 5.77 3.57 10.71
N THR A 435 6.36 4.74 10.88
CA THR A 435 6.49 5.42 12.17
C THR A 435 5.19 6.09 12.61
N LYS A 436 4.67 5.70 13.78
CA LYS A 436 3.48 6.32 14.38
C LYS A 436 3.82 7.72 14.93
N ASN A 437 2.84 8.63 14.90
CA ASN A 437 2.91 9.98 15.49
C ASN A 437 4.04 10.86 14.93
N THR A 438 4.40 10.68 13.66
CA THR A 438 5.29 11.61 12.95
C THR A 438 4.48 12.59 12.11
N GLY A 439 5.03 13.77 11.83
CA GLY A 439 4.40 14.73 10.92
C GLY A 439 4.54 14.38 9.44
N LEU A 440 5.02 13.17 9.10
CA LEU A 440 5.24 12.74 7.71
C LEU A 440 3.95 12.50 6.93
N GLU A 441 2.82 12.30 7.62
CA GLU A 441 1.52 12.12 6.99
C GLU A 441 0.99 13.43 6.37
N MET A 442 1.43 14.58 6.89
CA MET A 442 1.11 15.90 6.32
C MET A 442 1.74 16.02 4.94
N THR A 443 0.91 16.12 3.91
CA THR A 443 1.37 16.21 2.53
C THR A 443 1.58 17.65 2.10
N LEU A 444 2.39 17.84 1.05
CA LEU A 444 2.53 19.17 0.43
C LEU A 444 1.18 19.71 -0.06
N PHE A 445 0.31 18.82 -0.55
CA PHE A 445 -1.03 19.20 -1.02
C PHE A 445 -1.85 19.81 0.11
N GLU A 446 -1.93 19.10 1.24
CA GLU A 446 -2.67 19.51 2.43
C GLU A 446 -2.09 20.79 3.05
N ARG A 447 -0.76 20.90 3.14
CA ARG A 447 -0.10 22.11 3.63
C ARG A 447 -0.42 23.33 2.76
N VAL A 448 -0.29 23.21 1.45
CA VAL A 448 -0.57 24.30 0.50
C VAL A 448 -2.03 24.73 0.57
N GLU A 449 -2.94 23.77 0.72
CA GLU A 449 -4.37 24.04 0.88
C GLU A 449 -4.69 24.80 2.18
N ASN A 450 -4.07 24.38 3.29
CA ASN A 450 -4.25 25.00 4.60
C ASN A 450 -3.60 26.40 4.70
N GLU A 451 -2.47 26.62 4.04
CA GLU A 451 -1.71 27.87 4.14
C GLU A 451 -2.10 28.90 3.06
N LEU A 452 -2.37 28.46 1.83
CA LEU A 452 -2.58 29.39 0.69
C LEU A 452 -4.03 29.47 0.22
N HIS A 453 -4.89 28.49 0.54
CA HIS A 453 -6.31 28.46 0.13
C HIS A 453 -6.55 28.68 -1.38
N ILE A 454 -5.63 28.21 -2.23
CA ILE A 454 -5.69 28.33 -3.70
C ILE A 454 -6.33 27.12 -4.40
N ASN A 455 -7.07 26.29 -3.68
CA ASN A 455 -7.64 25.07 -4.24
C ASN A 455 -8.69 25.39 -5.31
N THR A 456 -8.77 24.54 -6.33
CA THR A 456 -9.91 24.49 -7.23
C THR A 456 -10.48 23.08 -7.20
N GLN A 457 -11.56 22.92 -6.42
CA GLN A 457 -12.24 21.64 -6.24
C GLN A 457 -13.13 21.32 -7.45
N LEU A 458 -12.95 20.12 -8.01
CA LEU A 458 -13.86 19.56 -9.01
C LEU A 458 -15.10 19.01 -8.30
N THR A 459 -16.30 19.33 -8.80
CA THR A 459 -17.55 18.98 -8.12
C THR A 459 -18.36 17.89 -8.81
N VAL A 460 -18.33 17.80 -10.14
CA VAL A 460 -19.12 16.82 -10.89
C VAL A 460 -18.38 15.48 -10.97
N GLN A 461 -19.00 14.40 -10.48
CA GLN A 461 -18.45 13.04 -10.48
C GLN A 461 -19.17 12.12 -11.48
N TYR A 462 -18.41 11.18 -12.06
CA TYR A 462 -18.81 10.28 -13.14
C TYR A 462 -18.67 8.79 -12.78
N ARG A 463 -18.65 8.46 -11.48
CA ARG A 463 -18.45 7.09 -10.98
C ARG A 463 -19.68 6.54 -10.26
N MET A 464 -20.12 7.23 -9.22
CA MET A 464 -21.02 6.69 -8.20
C MET A 464 -22.47 7.02 -8.55
N ASN A 465 -23.39 6.11 -8.21
CA ASN A 465 -24.78 6.44 -8.00
C ASN A 465 -24.91 7.61 -6.99
N LYS A 466 -25.94 8.44 -7.13
CA LYS A 466 -26.19 9.59 -6.26
C LYS A 466 -26.22 9.21 -4.77
N SER A 467 -26.87 8.11 -4.40
CA SER A 467 -26.99 7.69 -2.99
C SER A 467 -25.65 7.30 -2.35
N ILE A 468 -24.76 6.68 -3.13
CA ILE A 468 -23.39 6.34 -2.69
C ILE A 468 -22.56 7.62 -2.54
N MET A 469 -22.62 8.49 -3.54
CA MET A 469 -21.88 9.76 -3.55
C MET A 469 -22.27 10.66 -2.38
N GLN A 470 -23.56 10.74 -2.06
CA GLN A 470 -24.09 11.74 -1.15
C GLN A 470 -23.52 11.64 0.28
N TRP A 471 -23.27 10.42 0.80
CA TRP A 471 -22.56 10.23 2.07
C TRP A 471 -21.16 10.86 2.04
N SER A 472 -20.34 10.44 1.07
CA SER A 472 -18.95 10.92 0.93
C SER A 472 -18.93 12.43 0.72
N SER A 473 -19.87 12.95 -0.08
CA SER A 473 -20.03 14.37 -0.31
C SER A 473 -20.28 15.15 0.97
N GLN A 474 -21.21 14.71 1.81
CA GLN A 474 -21.58 15.40 3.05
C GLN A 474 -20.47 15.32 4.10
N GLU A 475 -19.85 14.15 4.24
CA GLU A 475 -18.87 13.88 5.29
C GLU A 475 -17.48 14.48 5.00
N PHE A 476 -17.05 14.52 3.73
CA PHE A 476 -15.68 14.92 3.36
C PHE A 476 -15.58 16.15 2.46
N TYR A 477 -16.67 16.51 1.77
CA TYR A 477 -16.61 17.52 0.70
C TYR A 477 -17.70 18.59 0.84
N GLU A 478 -18.16 18.85 2.06
CA GLU A 478 -19.13 19.92 2.42
C GLU A 478 -20.44 19.90 1.60
N GLY A 479 -20.82 18.74 1.06
CA GLY A 479 -22.01 18.60 0.21
C GLY A 479 -21.84 19.12 -1.22
N HIS A 480 -20.63 19.46 -1.66
CA HIS A 480 -20.39 20.06 -2.97
C HIS A 480 -20.35 19.09 -4.15
N LEU A 481 -20.33 17.77 -3.94
CA LEU A 481 -20.27 16.81 -5.06
C LEU A 481 -21.63 16.62 -5.73
N ILE A 482 -21.60 16.56 -7.06
CA ILE A 482 -22.77 16.41 -7.90
C ILE A 482 -22.59 15.19 -8.80
N ALA A 483 -23.56 14.27 -8.79
CA ALA A 483 -23.56 13.13 -9.69
C ALA A 483 -23.99 13.57 -11.08
N ASP A 484 -23.16 13.28 -12.09
CA ASP A 484 -23.54 13.48 -13.48
C ASP A 484 -24.79 12.66 -13.84
N GLN A 485 -25.62 13.14 -14.77
CA GLN A 485 -26.87 12.47 -15.15
C GLN A 485 -26.64 11.04 -15.68
N THR A 486 -25.49 10.78 -16.29
CA THR A 486 -25.10 9.44 -16.79
C THR A 486 -24.82 8.43 -15.66
N VAL A 487 -24.70 8.92 -14.43
CA VAL A 487 -24.26 8.10 -13.28
C VAL A 487 -25.23 8.15 -12.12
N ALA A 488 -25.99 9.24 -11.98
CA ALA A 488 -26.85 9.49 -10.82
C ALA A 488 -27.80 8.32 -10.48
N ASN A 489 -28.34 7.65 -11.50
CA ASN A 489 -29.35 6.59 -11.36
C ASN A 489 -28.84 5.20 -11.77
N ARG A 490 -27.52 4.98 -11.87
CA ARG A 490 -26.98 3.65 -12.22
C ARG A 490 -27.24 2.66 -11.09
N THR A 491 -27.77 1.48 -11.40
CA THR A 491 -28.04 0.46 -10.40
C THR A 491 -27.89 -0.95 -10.98
N VAL A 492 -27.80 -1.95 -10.09
CA VAL A 492 -27.87 -3.39 -10.40
C VAL A 492 -29.16 -4.03 -9.88
N SER A 493 -29.80 -3.45 -8.86
CA SER A 493 -31.06 -3.87 -8.26
C SER A 493 -31.80 -2.66 -7.67
N ASP A 494 -32.90 -2.87 -6.94
CA ASP A 494 -33.56 -1.76 -6.23
C ASP A 494 -32.72 -1.26 -5.04
N THR A 495 -31.86 -2.12 -4.49
CA THR A 495 -30.97 -1.82 -3.36
C THR A 495 -29.63 -1.27 -3.87
N ILE A 496 -29.29 -0.04 -3.47
CA ILE A 496 -28.01 0.61 -3.82
C ILE A 496 -27.03 0.54 -2.64
N LEU A 497 -27.55 0.79 -1.43
CA LEU A 497 -26.83 0.76 -0.16
C LEU A 497 -27.41 -0.41 0.65
N LEU A 498 -26.55 -1.34 1.05
CA LEU A 498 -26.93 -2.45 1.93
C LEU A 498 -26.05 -2.43 3.18
N PHE A 499 -26.65 -2.48 4.36
CA PHE A 499 -25.96 -2.76 5.61
C PHE A 499 -26.41 -4.11 6.17
N VAL A 500 -25.47 -5.04 6.33
CA VAL A 500 -25.71 -6.31 7.00
C VAL A 500 -25.12 -6.22 8.40
N ASP A 501 -25.99 -6.08 9.39
CA ASP A 501 -25.59 -5.94 10.78
C ASP A 501 -25.28 -7.31 11.38
N THR A 502 -24.08 -7.47 11.92
CA THR A 502 -23.64 -8.70 12.59
C THR A 502 -23.77 -8.66 14.11
N SER A 503 -24.35 -7.59 14.65
CA SER A 503 -24.71 -7.52 16.07
C SER A 503 -25.59 -8.71 16.47
N CYS A 504 -25.48 -9.15 17.73
CA CYS A 504 -26.23 -10.28 18.28
C CYS A 504 -26.05 -11.64 17.56
N CYS A 505 -24.97 -11.82 16.78
CA CYS A 505 -24.69 -13.09 16.07
C CYS A 505 -23.44 -13.83 16.58
N ASP A 506 -22.78 -13.31 17.63
CA ASP A 506 -21.51 -13.85 18.15
C ASP A 506 -20.41 -14.00 17.08
N PHE A 507 -20.43 -13.16 16.03
CA PHE A 507 -19.41 -13.13 14.99
C PHE A 507 -18.17 -12.37 15.48
N TYR A 508 -17.57 -12.84 16.56
CA TYR A 508 -16.41 -12.18 17.16
C TYR A 508 -15.19 -12.27 16.25
N GLU A 509 -14.40 -11.20 16.28
CA GLU A 509 -13.12 -11.14 15.59
C GLU A 509 -12.12 -12.17 16.14
N GLN A 510 -11.26 -12.67 15.27
CA GLN A 510 -10.15 -13.55 15.61
C GLN A 510 -8.82 -12.89 15.25
N GLN A 511 -7.77 -13.23 15.98
CA GLN A 511 -6.42 -12.73 15.72
C GLN A 511 -5.60 -13.80 15.00
N GLN A 512 -4.87 -13.41 13.97
CA GLN A 512 -3.89 -14.29 13.34
C GLN A 512 -2.63 -14.33 14.21
N GLU A 513 -2.18 -15.53 14.59
CA GLU A 513 -0.87 -15.70 15.22
C GLU A 513 0.23 -15.34 14.20
N SER A 514 1.02 -14.31 14.52
CA SER A 514 2.18 -13.90 13.72
C SER A 514 3.41 -14.66 14.20
N LEU A 515 4.20 -15.23 13.28
CA LEU A 515 5.53 -15.79 13.58
C LEU A 515 6.54 -14.72 14.06
N LEU A 516 6.21 -13.43 13.89
CA LEU A 516 7.00 -12.29 14.34
C LEU A 516 6.30 -11.58 15.49
N ASN A 517 6.96 -11.57 16.67
CA ASN A 517 6.56 -10.82 17.87
C ASN A 517 6.86 -9.30 17.78
N PHE A 518 7.06 -8.76 16.58
CA PHE A 518 7.45 -7.36 16.42
C PHE A 518 6.33 -6.36 16.70
N ASP A 519 5.10 -6.86 16.88
CA ASP A 519 3.95 -5.99 17.09
C ASP A 519 2.85 -6.75 17.86
N ASP A 520 3.03 -6.92 19.18
CA ASP A 520 1.98 -7.43 20.06
C ASP A 520 0.70 -6.56 20.00
N GLN A 521 0.76 -5.36 19.40
CA GLN A 521 -0.38 -4.47 19.14
C GLN A 521 -0.91 -4.47 17.69
N ASN A 522 -0.22 -5.05 16.70
CA ASN A 522 -0.68 -5.12 15.29
C ASN A 522 -0.82 -6.56 14.76
N LYS A 523 -1.33 -7.49 15.57
CA LYS A 523 -1.85 -8.76 15.03
C LYS A 523 -3.03 -8.43 14.12
N SER A 524 -2.94 -8.83 12.84
CA SER A 524 -4.04 -8.63 11.89
C SER A 524 -5.23 -9.49 12.30
N LYS A 525 -6.44 -9.01 11.99
CA LYS A 525 -7.69 -9.58 12.48
C LYS A 525 -8.54 -10.08 11.32
N TYR A 526 -9.34 -11.09 11.57
CA TYR A 526 -10.25 -11.67 10.60
C TYR A 526 -11.55 -12.09 11.30
N ASN A 527 -12.63 -12.18 10.54
CA ASN A 527 -13.94 -12.51 11.03
C ASN A 527 -14.57 -13.58 10.13
N VAL A 528 -14.77 -14.77 10.69
CA VAL A 528 -15.25 -15.94 9.96
C VAL A 528 -16.72 -15.79 9.56
N GLY A 529 -17.54 -15.21 10.44
CA GLY A 529 -18.96 -14.98 10.20
C GLY A 529 -19.17 -13.95 9.10
N GLU A 530 -18.48 -12.80 9.18
CA GLU A 530 -18.49 -11.81 8.09
C GLU A 530 -18.02 -12.40 6.76
N ALA A 531 -17.01 -13.27 6.77
CA ALA A 531 -16.54 -13.89 5.53
C ALA A 531 -17.59 -14.82 4.90
N GLY A 532 -18.42 -15.50 5.71
CA GLY A 532 -19.58 -16.24 5.23
C GLY A 532 -20.61 -15.32 4.57
N LEU A 533 -20.93 -14.19 5.20
CA LEU A 533 -21.84 -13.18 4.65
C LEU A 533 -21.31 -12.58 3.34
N VAL A 534 -20.02 -12.27 3.27
CA VAL A 534 -19.39 -11.78 2.02
C VAL A 534 -19.61 -12.78 0.88
N GLN A 535 -19.48 -14.09 1.15
CA GLN A 535 -19.71 -15.12 0.14
C GLN A 535 -21.18 -15.15 -0.31
N ILE A 536 -22.12 -15.13 0.63
CA ILE A 536 -23.56 -15.13 0.34
C ILE A 536 -23.94 -13.92 -0.51
N ILE A 537 -23.56 -12.71 -0.09
CA ILE A 537 -23.86 -11.48 -0.84
C ILE A 537 -23.18 -11.48 -2.21
N SER A 538 -21.97 -12.04 -2.33
CA SER A 538 -21.31 -12.19 -3.63
C SER A 538 -22.14 -13.09 -4.57
N GLU A 539 -22.66 -14.20 -4.07
CA GLU A 539 -23.51 -15.11 -4.85
C GLU A 539 -24.87 -14.49 -5.21
N GLU A 540 -25.49 -13.72 -4.30
CA GLU A 540 -26.69 -12.94 -4.60
C GLU A 540 -26.47 -11.99 -5.79
N LEU A 541 -25.34 -11.26 -5.80
CA LEU A 541 -24.99 -10.36 -6.91
C LEU A 541 -24.76 -11.12 -8.23
N LEU A 542 -24.13 -12.29 -8.18
CA LEU A 542 -23.95 -13.15 -9.35
C LEU A 542 -25.30 -13.64 -9.89
N ASN A 543 -26.23 -14.01 -9.01
CA ASN A 543 -27.59 -14.43 -9.39
C ASN A 543 -28.41 -13.28 -10.01
N LEU A 544 -28.11 -12.03 -9.65
CA LEU A 544 -28.64 -10.83 -10.30
C LEU A 544 -27.98 -10.54 -11.66
N GLY A 545 -27.00 -11.35 -12.09
CA GLY A 545 -26.33 -11.23 -13.39
C GLY A 545 -25.09 -10.34 -13.39
N VAL A 546 -24.63 -9.86 -12.22
CA VAL A 546 -23.36 -9.12 -12.10
C VAL A 546 -22.20 -10.06 -12.41
N GLN A 547 -21.23 -9.61 -13.20
CA GLN A 547 -20.07 -10.44 -13.54
C GLN A 547 -19.05 -10.42 -12.39
N LYS A 548 -18.33 -11.53 -12.18
CA LYS A 548 -17.30 -11.64 -11.12
C LYS A 548 -16.27 -10.49 -11.15
N GLN A 549 -15.86 -10.08 -12.35
CA GLN A 549 -14.91 -8.99 -12.56
C GLN A 549 -15.44 -7.60 -12.16
N ASP A 550 -16.76 -7.44 -12.07
CA ASP A 550 -17.45 -6.20 -11.71
C ASP A 550 -17.80 -6.15 -10.21
N ILE A 551 -17.45 -7.19 -9.45
CA ILE A 551 -17.52 -7.26 -7.99
C ILE A 551 -16.12 -7.05 -7.42
N GLY A 552 -16.01 -6.25 -6.36
CA GLY A 552 -14.80 -6.11 -5.56
C GLY A 552 -15.08 -6.28 -4.08
N ILE A 553 -14.20 -6.98 -3.38
CA ILE A 553 -14.29 -7.16 -1.92
C ILE A 553 -13.15 -6.38 -1.27
N ILE A 554 -13.52 -5.47 -0.36
CA ILE A 554 -12.59 -4.62 0.36
C ILE A 554 -12.68 -4.94 1.85
N THR A 555 -11.55 -5.12 2.50
CA THR A 555 -11.51 -5.24 3.96
C THR A 555 -10.26 -4.57 4.52
N PRO A 556 -10.33 -3.88 5.67
CA PRO A 556 -9.20 -3.12 6.19
C PRO A 556 -8.03 -4.01 6.66
N TYR A 557 -8.27 -5.30 6.93
CA TYR A 557 -7.30 -6.21 7.53
C TYR A 557 -6.74 -7.24 6.55
N ASN A 558 -5.41 -7.37 6.49
CA ASN A 558 -4.74 -8.36 5.65
C ASN A 558 -5.11 -9.82 6.00
N ALA A 559 -5.31 -10.15 7.27
CA ALA A 559 -5.76 -11.48 7.68
C ALA A 559 -7.13 -11.82 7.09
N GLN A 560 -8.07 -10.87 7.10
CA GLN A 560 -9.37 -11.05 6.44
C GLN A 560 -9.23 -11.19 4.92
N VAL A 561 -8.34 -10.43 4.26
CA VAL A 561 -8.05 -10.62 2.83
C VAL A 561 -7.57 -12.05 2.55
N GLN A 562 -6.62 -12.56 3.33
CA GLN A 562 -6.09 -13.92 3.16
C GLN A 562 -7.18 -14.98 3.39
N PHE A 563 -8.00 -14.79 4.42
CA PHE A 563 -9.10 -15.69 4.75
C PHE A 563 -10.19 -15.70 3.68
N LEU A 564 -10.58 -14.53 3.17
CA LEU A 564 -11.56 -14.43 2.09
C LEU A 564 -11.03 -15.04 0.78
N LYS A 565 -9.75 -14.87 0.47
CA LYS A 565 -9.13 -15.48 -0.72
C LYS A 565 -9.09 -17.00 -0.68
N SER A 566 -9.06 -17.61 0.51
CA SER A 566 -9.13 -19.07 0.62
C SER A 566 -10.54 -19.62 0.38
N LYS A 567 -11.58 -18.78 0.52
CA LYS A 567 -12.99 -19.14 0.32
C LYS A 567 -13.54 -18.73 -1.04
N ILE A 568 -13.14 -17.57 -1.55
CA ILE A 568 -13.73 -16.95 -2.74
C ILE A 568 -12.66 -16.83 -3.84
N ASN A 569 -12.92 -17.47 -4.98
CA ASN A 569 -12.05 -17.45 -6.15
C ASN A 569 -12.61 -16.51 -7.24
N ASP A 570 -11.72 -15.99 -8.09
CA ASP A 570 -12.01 -15.17 -9.26
C ASP A 570 -12.71 -13.81 -9.02
N ILE A 571 -12.87 -13.39 -7.77
CA ILE A 571 -13.30 -12.04 -7.39
C ILE A 571 -12.10 -11.28 -6.83
N GLU A 572 -11.99 -10.00 -7.13
CA GLU A 572 -10.87 -9.18 -6.68
C GLU A 572 -11.01 -8.83 -5.19
N ILE A 573 -10.12 -9.37 -4.35
CA ILE A 573 -10.12 -9.16 -2.90
C ILE A 573 -8.84 -8.43 -2.47
N SER A 574 -8.98 -7.29 -1.80
CA SER A 574 -7.83 -6.49 -1.37
C SER A 574 -8.11 -5.66 -0.13
N THR A 575 -7.05 -5.08 0.43
CA THR A 575 -7.18 -4.01 1.42
C THR A 575 -7.63 -2.71 0.78
N VAL A 576 -8.07 -1.75 1.59
CA VAL A 576 -8.42 -0.39 1.13
C VAL A 576 -7.27 0.23 0.32
N ASP A 577 -6.06 0.23 0.88
CA ASP A 577 -4.84 0.73 0.25
C ASP A 577 -4.53 -0.01 -1.06
N GLY A 578 -4.70 -1.33 -1.07
CA GLY A 578 -4.55 -2.13 -2.27
C GLY A 578 -5.55 -1.73 -3.36
N PHE A 579 -6.80 -1.41 -2.98
CA PHE A 579 -7.89 -1.04 -3.91
C PHE A 579 -7.83 0.39 -4.46
N GLN A 580 -6.82 1.17 -4.06
CA GLN A 580 -6.66 2.54 -4.51
C GLN A 580 -6.52 2.65 -6.03
N GLY A 581 -7.16 3.66 -6.61
CA GLY A 581 -7.20 3.88 -8.07
C GLY A 581 -8.09 2.91 -8.86
N ARG A 582 -8.63 1.85 -8.22
CA ARG A 582 -9.57 0.91 -8.84
C ARG A 582 -11.02 1.34 -8.62
N GLU A 583 -11.94 0.71 -9.34
CA GLU A 583 -13.39 0.91 -9.22
C GLU A 583 -14.12 -0.34 -9.72
N LYS A 584 -15.29 -0.64 -9.14
CA LYS A 584 -16.12 -1.79 -9.50
C LYS A 584 -17.59 -1.39 -9.52
N ASP A 585 -18.42 -2.14 -10.23
CA ASP A 585 -19.87 -1.88 -10.21
C ASP A 585 -20.43 -2.13 -8.82
N CYS A 586 -20.02 -3.24 -8.19
CA CYS A 586 -20.45 -3.64 -6.85
C CYS A 586 -19.24 -3.76 -5.92
N ILE A 587 -19.32 -3.17 -4.73
CA ILE A 587 -18.31 -3.32 -3.67
C ILE A 587 -18.95 -3.93 -2.43
N ILE A 588 -18.26 -4.90 -1.83
CA ILE A 588 -18.62 -5.47 -0.52
C ILE A 588 -17.50 -5.12 0.45
N ILE A 589 -17.85 -4.54 1.60
CA ILE A 589 -16.91 -4.10 2.64
C ILE A 589 -17.14 -4.95 3.89
N SER A 590 -16.11 -5.70 4.32
CA SER A 590 -16.10 -6.41 5.61
C SER A 590 -15.29 -5.60 6.63
N MET A 591 -15.97 -5.12 7.67
CA MET A 591 -15.39 -4.26 8.71
C MET A 591 -14.55 -5.05 9.73
N VAL A 592 -14.79 -6.35 9.90
CA VAL A 592 -14.07 -7.30 10.76
C VAL A 592 -14.27 -7.11 12.26
N ARG A 593 -14.31 -5.87 12.74
CA ARG A 593 -14.30 -5.54 14.16
C ARG A 593 -15.62 -5.89 14.83
N SER A 594 -15.55 -6.84 15.75
CA SER A 594 -16.64 -7.24 16.64
C SER A 594 -16.06 -7.74 17.96
N ASN A 595 -16.28 -7.01 19.05
CA ASN A 595 -15.73 -7.32 20.37
C ASN A 595 -16.52 -6.63 21.50
N GLN A 596 -16.50 -7.21 22.69
CA GLN A 596 -17.30 -6.75 23.84
C GLN A 596 -16.89 -5.38 24.39
N ILE A 597 -15.64 -4.96 24.17
CA ILE A 597 -15.12 -3.65 24.62
C ILE A 597 -15.45 -2.52 23.66
N GLY A 598 -15.95 -2.82 22.44
CA GLY A 598 -16.30 -1.81 21.45
C GLY A 598 -15.09 -1.10 20.84
N GLU A 599 -13.93 -1.75 20.80
CA GLU A 599 -12.72 -1.21 20.23
C GLU A 599 -12.75 -1.37 18.70
N VAL A 600 -12.54 -0.29 17.94
CA VAL A 600 -12.51 -0.33 16.46
C VAL A 600 -11.09 -0.32 15.87
N GLY A 601 -10.07 0.00 16.67
CA GLY A 601 -8.68 0.10 16.21
C GLY A 601 -8.52 1.13 15.09
N PHE A 602 -7.71 0.83 14.07
CA PHE A 602 -7.46 1.76 12.95
C PHE A 602 -8.65 1.95 12.00
N LEU A 603 -9.79 1.26 12.20
CA LEU A 603 -11.01 1.55 11.43
C LEU A 603 -11.52 2.99 11.63
N CYS A 604 -11.13 3.64 12.72
CA CYS A 604 -11.47 5.05 12.98
C CYS A 604 -10.83 6.02 11.97
N GLU A 605 -9.86 5.57 11.16
CA GLU A 605 -9.28 6.39 10.10
C GLU A 605 -10.32 6.61 8.98
N SER A 606 -10.87 7.82 8.95
CA SER A 606 -12.03 8.14 8.13
C SER A 606 -11.75 8.11 6.62
N ARG A 607 -10.53 8.49 6.20
CA ARG A 607 -10.13 8.56 4.78
C ARG A 607 -10.09 7.18 4.13
N ARG A 608 -9.78 6.12 4.88
CA ARG A 608 -9.87 4.71 4.44
C ARG A 608 -11.31 4.33 4.10
N MET A 609 -12.27 4.68 4.96
CA MET A 609 -13.68 4.40 4.68
C MET A 609 -14.18 5.22 3.48
N ASN A 610 -13.76 6.49 3.37
CA ASN A 610 -14.04 7.30 2.19
C ASN A 610 -13.55 6.61 0.90
N VAL A 611 -12.30 6.14 0.89
CA VAL A 611 -11.75 5.42 -0.27
C VAL A 611 -12.53 4.14 -0.55
N ALA A 612 -12.80 3.31 0.47
CA ALA A 612 -13.48 2.02 0.32
C ALA A 612 -14.88 2.18 -0.32
N ILE A 613 -15.71 3.07 0.20
CA ILE A 613 -17.08 3.29 -0.29
C ILE A 613 -17.06 3.89 -1.70
N THR A 614 -16.17 4.85 -1.96
CA THR A 614 -16.07 5.54 -3.25
C THR A 614 -15.44 4.70 -4.37
N ARG A 615 -15.15 3.41 -4.12
CA ARG A 615 -14.77 2.44 -5.16
C ARG A 615 -16.00 1.89 -5.91
N ALA A 616 -17.19 1.96 -5.32
CA ALA A 616 -18.42 1.45 -5.89
C ALA A 616 -18.98 2.38 -6.98
N LYS A 617 -19.61 1.80 -8.02
CA LYS A 617 -20.37 2.57 -9.02
C LYS A 617 -21.87 2.47 -8.81
N LYS A 618 -22.39 1.25 -8.62
CA LYS A 618 -23.83 0.93 -8.64
C LYS A 618 -24.34 0.44 -7.30
N PHE A 619 -23.53 -0.33 -6.56
CA PHE A 619 -23.93 -0.97 -5.31
C PHE A 619 -22.78 -1.00 -4.31
N VAL A 620 -23.07 -0.75 -3.04
CA VAL A 620 -22.14 -0.96 -1.92
C VAL A 620 -22.84 -1.69 -0.78
N CYS A 621 -22.23 -2.77 -0.32
CA CYS A 621 -22.62 -3.51 0.88
C CYS A 621 -21.59 -3.27 1.98
N LEU A 622 -22.06 -2.88 3.17
CA LEU A 622 -21.29 -2.79 4.39
C LEU A 622 -21.69 -3.94 5.33
N ILE A 623 -20.72 -4.72 5.78
CA ILE A 623 -20.92 -5.84 6.71
C ILE A 623 -20.10 -5.53 7.96
N GLY A 624 -20.75 -5.49 9.13
CA GLY A 624 -20.06 -5.24 10.39
C GLY A 624 -21.01 -5.24 11.59
N ASP A 625 -20.41 -5.27 12.78
CA ASP A 625 -21.12 -5.29 14.06
C ASP A 625 -21.45 -3.87 14.52
N SER A 626 -22.73 -3.49 14.43
CA SER A 626 -23.19 -2.15 14.79
C SER A 626 -22.90 -1.77 16.25
N GLU A 627 -22.91 -2.71 17.20
CA GLU A 627 -22.62 -2.43 18.62
C GLU A 627 -21.17 -2.05 18.85
N THR A 628 -20.26 -2.68 18.10
CA THR A 628 -18.81 -2.40 18.15
C THR A 628 -18.47 -1.13 17.37
N VAL A 629 -18.88 -1.03 16.10
CA VAL A 629 -18.43 0.07 15.22
C VAL A 629 -19.04 1.41 15.59
N SER A 630 -20.25 1.43 16.14
CA SER A 630 -20.94 2.67 16.53
C SER A 630 -20.36 3.35 17.79
N LYS A 631 -19.36 2.74 18.44
CA LYS A 631 -18.60 3.40 19.52
C LYS A 631 -17.69 4.51 19.00
N ASP A 632 -17.28 4.43 17.73
CA ASP A 632 -16.59 5.52 17.05
C ASP A 632 -17.62 6.50 16.44
N PRO A 633 -17.54 7.81 16.71
CA PRO A 633 -18.52 8.77 16.23
C PRO A 633 -18.61 8.88 14.69
N PHE A 634 -17.49 8.67 13.98
CA PHE A 634 -17.47 8.74 12.52
C PHE A 634 -18.11 7.49 11.92
N LEU A 635 -17.73 6.30 12.39
CA LEU A 635 -18.33 5.05 11.92
C LEU A 635 -19.82 4.96 12.27
N LYS A 636 -20.24 5.49 13.42
CA LYS A 636 -21.66 5.61 13.76
C LYS A 636 -22.43 6.39 12.68
N ARG A 637 -21.96 7.58 12.28
CA ARG A 637 -22.61 8.37 11.23
C ARG A 637 -22.67 7.63 9.89
N LEU A 638 -21.64 6.84 9.57
CA LEU A 638 -21.65 5.99 8.38
C LEU A 638 -22.74 4.91 8.47
N VAL A 639 -22.83 4.18 9.58
CA VAL A 639 -23.87 3.15 9.78
C VAL A 639 -25.27 3.79 9.75
N ASP A 640 -25.48 4.88 10.49
CA ASP A 640 -26.74 5.64 10.50
C ASP A 640 -27.15 6.02 9.06
N TYR A 641 -26.21 6.51 8.24
CA TYR A 641 -26.50 6.86 6.85
C TYR A 641 -26.98 5.67 6.02
N PHE A 642 -26.35 4.49 6.15
CA PHE A 642 -26.76 3.28 5.44
C PHE A 642 -28.15 2.79 5.89
N VAL A 643 -28.45 2.88 7.19
CA VAL A 643 -29.76 2.52 7.74
C VAL A 643 -30.85 3.48 7.26
N GLU A 644 -30.57 4.78 7.20
CA GLU A 644 -31.55 5.80 6.79
C GLU A 644 -31.82 5.82 5.27
N ASN A 645 -30.80 5.52 4.45
CA ASN A 645 -30.84 5.72 3.00
C ASN A 645 -30.77 4.42 2.18
N GLY A 646 -30.67 3.27 2.85
CA GLY A 646 -30.45 1.96 2.24
C GLY A 646 -31.34 0.86 2.82
N GLU A 647 -31.00 -0.38 2.48
CA GLU A 647 -31.59 -1.57 3.08
C GLU A 647 -30.71 -2.04 4.26
N GLN A 648 -31.35 -2.40 5.37
CA GLN A 648 -30.70 -3.05 6.50
C GLN A 648 -31.18 -4.50 6.58
N ARG A 649 -30.24 -5.43 6.77
CA ARG A 649 -30.52 -6.84 7.06
C ARG A 649 -29.79 -7.26 8.33
N SER A 650 -30.41 -8.15 9.10
CA SER A 650 -29.74 -8.81 10.22
C SER A 650 -28.98 -10.02 9.74
N ALA A 651 -27.74 -10.23 10.23
CA ALA A 651 -27.00 -11.45 9.96
C ALA A 651 -27.73 -12.71 10.50
N GLN A 652 -28.69 -12.56 11.43
CA GLN A 652 -29.56 -13.64 11.89
C GLN A 652 -30.39 -14.26 10.75
N GLU A 653 -30.75 -13.48 9.73
CA GLU A 653 -31.48 -13.94 8.55
C GLU A 653 -30.68 -14.98 7.74
N TYR A 654 -29.36 -15.01 7.92
CA TYR A 654 -28.43 -15.84 7.17
C TYR A 654 -27.82 -16.98 8.00
N GLN A 655 -28.08 -17.05 9.32
CA GLN A 655 -27.43 -18.00 10.24
C GLN A 655 -27.62 -19.48 9.89
N HIS A 656 -28.65 -19.81 9.11
CA HIS A 656 -28.93 -21.17 8.67
C HIS A 656 -28.21 -21.57 7.38
N ASP A 657 -27.49 -20.66 6.72
CA ASP A 657 -26.71 -20.97 5.52
C ASP A 657 -25.40 -21.70 5.91
N ASP A 658 -25.12 -22.83 5.26
CA ASP A 658 -23.94 -23.67 5.51
C ASP A 658 -22.60 -22.91 5.38
N LYS A 659 -22.58 -21.76 4.71
CA LYS A 659 -21.40 -20.90 4.55
C LYS A 659 -21.07 -20.12 5.82
N ILE A 660 -22.03 -19.93 6.73
CA ILE A 660 -21.80 -19.31 8.03
C ILE A 660 -21.21 -20.35 8.98
N GLN A 661 -19.88 -20.42 8.99
CA GLN A 661 -19.14 -21.27 9.92
C GLN A 661 -18.84 -20.50 11.20
N ILE A 662 -19.77 -20.49 12.16
CA ILE A 662 -19.47 -19.98 13.50
C ILE A 662 -18.54 -21.02 14.17
N PRO A 663 -17.39 -20.62 14.74
CA PRO A 663 -16.60 -21.52 15.57
C PRO A 663 -17.48 -21.97 16.75
N ILE A 664 -17.92 -23.23 16.73
CA ILE A 664 -18.65 -23.81 17.86
C ILE A 664 -17.71 -23.76 19.07
N LYS A 665 -18.09 -23.03 20.12
CA LYS A 665 -17.46 -23.20 21.45
C LYS A 665 -17.59 -24.68 21.80
N ILE A 666 -16.47 -25.35 22.05
CA ILE A 666 -16.46 -26.76 22.47
C ILE A 666 -17.01 -26.83 23.89
N GLU A 667 -18.34 -26.85 24.00
CA GLU A 667 -19.09 -27.27 25.17
C GLU A 667 -20.17 -28.23 24.68
N GLN A 668 -19.76 -29.37 24.09
CA GLN A 668 -20.54 -30.62 23.99
C GLN A 668 -19.76 -31.67 23.18
N VAL A 669 -18.67 -32.19 23.73
CA VAL A 669 -18.11 -33.49 23.32
C VAL A 669 -17.87 -34.33 24.56
N GLN A 670 -18.97 -34.72 25.23
CA GLN A 670 -18.94 -35.76 26.27
C GLN A 670 -20.00 -36.86 26.08
N GLN A 671 -20.77 -36.86 24.99
CA GLN A 671 -21.81 -37.89 24.80
C GLN A 671 -21.54 -38.93 23.70
N ASP A 672 -20.62 -38.70 22.75
CA ASP A 672 -20.40 -39.67 21.65
C ASP A 672 -19.19 -40.62 21.81
N VAL A 673 -18.40 -40.50 22.88
CA VAL A 673 -17.28 -41.43 23.13
C VAL A 673 -17.72 -42.73 23.84
N LYS A 674 -18.98 -42.84 24.29
CA LYS A 674 -19.48 -44.05 24.98
C LYS A 674 -20.01 -45.16 24.08
N LYS A 675 -20.11 -44.99 22.75
CA LYS A 675 -20.70 -46.00 21.85
C LYS A 675 -19.75 -46.77 20.92
N LYS A 676 -18.43 -46.55 20.99
CA LYS A 676 -17.46 -47.33 20.21
C LYS A 676 -16.32 -47.88 21.06
N LYS A 677 -16.67 -48.59 22.13
CA LYS A 677 -15.81 -49.62 22.74
C LYS A 677 -16.49 -50.97 22.54
N ASN A 678 -16.17 -51.63 21.43
CA ASN A 678 -16.08 -53.08 21.34
C ASN A 678 -15.60 -53.44 19.94
N LEU A 679 -14.46 -54.15 19.91
CA LEU A 679 -13.85 -54.92 18.82
C LEU A 679 -12.36 -54.60 18.71
N GLN A 680 -11.56 -55.29 19.53
CA GLN A 680 -10.19 -55.63 19.17
C GLN A 680 -10.23 -56.87 18.26
N PRO A 681 -9.22 -57.06 17.41
CA PRO A 681 -8.39 -58.24 17.62
C PRO A 681 -6.89 -57.97 17.64
N LYS A 682 -6.22 -58.81 18.43
CA LYS A 682 -4.78 -58.95 18.68
C LYS A 682 -4.04 -59.62 17.52
N ILE A 683 -2.71 -59.47 17.54
CA ILE A 683 -1.62 -60.49 17.38
C ILE A 683 -0.45 -59.86 16.59
N GLN A 684 0.84 -60.08 16.85
CA GLN A 684 1.67 -60.36 18.03
C GLN A 684 3.10 -59.95 17.64
N VAL A 685 3.84 -59.37 18.59
CA VAL A 685 5.27 -59.05 18.48
C VAL A 685 6.11 -60.33 18.59
N LYS A 686 7.21 -60.43 17.83
CA LYS A 686 8.38 -61.23 18.20
C LYS A 686 9.52 -60.32 18.61
N GLU A 687 9.83 -60.37 19.89
CA GLU A 687 11.03 -59.83 20.51
C GLU A 687 12.26 -60.68 20.15
N LYS A 688 13.42 -60.03 20.05
CA LYS A 688 14.63 -60.33 20.84
C LYS A 688 15.71 -59.26 20.60
N ASN A 689 15.88 -58.37 21.60
CA ASN A 689 17.09 -58.17 22.43
C ASN A 689 18.46 -58.43 21.76
N LYS A 690 19.51 -57.60 21.89
CA LYS A 690 19.90 -56.72 23.01
C LYS A 690 21.07 -55.80 22.60
N ASN A 691 20.98 -54.56 23.06
CA ASN A 691 22.00 -53.66 23.62
C ASN A 691 23.28 -53.27 22.83
N ASN A 692 23.40 -51.97 22.55
CA ASN A 692 24.40 -51.14 23.24
C ASN A 692 23.87 -49.71 23.46
N LYS A 693 24.15 -49.18 24.66
CA LYS A 693 23.74 -47.86 25.20
C LYS A 693 24.49 -46.71 24.53
N ILE A 694 23.84 -45.56 24.37
CA ILE A 694 24.29 -44.20 24.76
C ILE A 694 23.02 -43.35 24.97
N GLU A 695 23.12 -42.42 25.92
CA GLU A 695 22.07 -41.75 26.68
C GLU A 695 21.39 -40.58 25.93
N ASP A 696 20.05 -40.60 25.89
CA ASP A 696 19.21 -39.44 25.56
C ASP A 696 18.94 -38.61 26.83
N GLN A 697 19.30 -37.33 26.79
CA GLN A 697 18.79 -36.33 27.74
C GLN A 697 17.51 -35.69 27.17
N GLN A 698 16.40 -35.95 27.88
CA GLN A 698 15.09 -35.35 27.69
C GLN A 698 15.01 -33.94 28.29
N ILE A 699 14.46 -32.96 27.55
CA ILE A 699 13.66 -31.81 28.05
C ILE A 699 12.74 -31.33 26.88
N ALA A 700 11.43 -31.08 26.94
CA ALA A 700 10.28 -31.58 27.70
C ALA A 700 8.97 -30.99 27.05
N PRO A 701 7.85 -31.74 27.00
CA PRO A 701 6.47 -31.25 26.81
C PRO A 701 5.87 -30.51 28.03
N ASN A 702 6.70 -30.00 28.94
CA ASN A 702 6.29 -29.70 30.32
C ASN A 702 5.60 -28.35 30.57
N ILE A 703 5.56 -27.40 29.64
CA ILE A 703 5.10 -26.03 29.96
C ILE A 703 3.57 -25.94 30.17
N VAL A 704 2.78 -26.60 29.32
CA VAL A 704 1.31 -26.55 29.42
C VAL A 704 0.79 -27.35 30.62
N GLN A 705 1.44 -28.48 30.95
CA GLN A 705 1.11 -29.26 32.15
C GLN A 705 1.63 -28.59 33.44
N GLN A 706 2.73 -27.83 33.38
CA GLN A 706 3.21 -27.04 34.53
C GLN A 706 2.27 -25.88 34.85
N GLU A 707 1.75 -25.14 33.86
CA GLU A 707 0.86 -24.00 34.11
C GLU A 707 -0.51 -24.41 34.66
N GLN A 708 -1.11 -25.50 34.17
CA GLN A 708 -2.35 -26.03 34.73
C GLN A 708 -2.17 -26.56 36.17
N ASN A 709 -1.03 -27.19 36.47
CA ASN A 709 -0.71 -27.62 37.83
C ASN A 709 -0.51 -26.43 38.78
N VAL A 710 0.13 -25.35 38.33
CA VAL A 710 0.34 -24.14 39.15
C VAL A 710 -1.00 -23.45 39.47
N LEU A 711 -1.93 -23.37 38.53
CA LEU A 711 -3.26 -22.79 38.79
C LEU A 711 -4.07 -23.63 39.81
N SER A 712 -4.04 -24.95 39.68
CA SER A 712 -4.70 -25.84 40.66
C SER A 712 -4.11 -25.71 42.07
N GLN A 713 -2.81 -25.43 42.19
CA GLN A 713 -2.15 -25.15 43.47
C GLN A 713 -2.56 -23.80 44.06
N LEU A 714 -2.70 -22.76 43.23
CA LEU A 714 -3.15 -21.44 43.67
C LEU A 714 -4.59 -21.47 44.17
N GLU A 715 -5.51 -22.14 43.45
CA GLU A 715 -6.89 -22.31 43.90
C GLU A 715 -6.96 -23.08 45.22
N LYS A 716 -6.15 -24.13 45.38
CA LYS A 716 -6.04 -24.86 46.64
C LYS A 716 -5.52 -23.98 47.78
N GLN A 717 -4.52 -23.13 47.54
CA GLN A 717 -3.99 -22.21 48.56
C GLN A 717 -5.03 -21.17 49.01
N VAL A 718 -5.87 -20.68 48.09
CA VAL A 718 -6.98 -19.77 48.44
C VAL A 718 -8.05 -20.50 49.25
N LEU A 719 -8.41 -21.73 48.87
CA LEU A 719 -9.36 -22.56 49.62
C LEU A 719 -8.86 -22.94 51.01
N ASP A 720 -7.58 -23.30 51.13
CA ASP A 720 -6.93 -23.61 52.41
C ASP A 720 -6.89 -22.35 53.30
N PHE A 721 -6.63 -21.17 52.72
CA PHE A 721 -6.71 -19.90 53.43
C PHE A 721 -8.12 -19.56 53.88
N ILE A 722 -9.16 -19.75 53.06
CA ILE A 722 -10.56 -19.55 53.46
C ILE A 722 -10.89 -20.40 54.69
N ASN A 723 -10.33 -21.61 54.76
CA ASN A 723 -10.53 -22.55 55.87
C ASN A 723 -9.53 -22.37 57.04
N SER A 724 -8.52 -21.50 56.92
CA SER A 724 -7.54 -21.23 57.99
C SER A 724 -7.98 -20.10 58.93
N ASN A 725 -7.33 -19.95 60.09
CA ASN A 725 -7.58 -18.81 60.99
C ASN A 725 -6.76 -17.55 60.62
N GLU A 726 -6.10 -17.55 59.47
CA GLU A 726 -5.29 -16.41 59.02
C GLU A 726 -6.18 -15.29 58.45
N SER A 727 -5.84 -14.04 58.77
CA SER A 727 -6.60 -12.87 58.31
C SER A 727 -6.21 -12.41 56.90
N GLU A 728 -4.98 -12.72 56.48
CA GLU A 728 -4.42 -12.29 55.19
C GLU A 728 -3.53 -13.37 54.58
N LEU A 729 -3.59 -13.53 53.25
CA LEU A 729 -2.74 -14.41 52.45
C LEU A 729 -1.98 -13.58 51.41
N ILE A 730 -0.67 -13.78 51.34
CA ILE A 730 0.22 -12.94 50.51
C ILE A 730 0.91 -13.77 49.43
N PHE A 731 0.68 -13.41 48.17
CA PHE A 731 1.35 -14.00 47.00
C PHE A 731 2.43 -13.07 46.44
N LYS A 732 3.69 -13.49 46.48
CA LYS A 732 4.83 -12.75 45.90
C LYS A 732 5.30 -13.41 44.60
N GLY A 733 5.59 -12.59 43.57
CA GLY A 733 6.25 -13.05 42.34
C GLY A 733 5.34 -13.61 41.24
N GLN A 734 4.03 -13.42 41.32
CA GLN A 734 3.06 -13.94 40.35
C GLN A 734 3.11 -13.18 39.02
N ASN A 735 3.05 -13.92 37.89
CA ASN A 735 2.98 -13.31 36.57
C ASN A 735 1.60 -12.65 36.32
N SER A 736 1.42 -11.94 35.21
CA SER A 736 0.16 -11.21 34.94
C SER A 736 -1.06 -12.12 34.83
N PHE A 737 -0.88 -13.33 34.31
CA PHE A 737 -1.95 -14.32 34.14
C PHE A 737 -2.39 -14.93 35.48
N GLN A 738 -1.43 -15.36 36.31
CA GLN A 738 -1.68 -15.90 37.65
C GLN A 738 -2.34 -14.87 38.58
N ARG A 739 -1.97 -13.59 38.46
CA ARG A 739 -2.63 -12.51 39.23
C ARG A 739 -4.07 -12.27 38.81
N LYS A 740 -4.37 -12.36 37.52
CA LYS A 740 -5.75 -12.24 37.02
C LYS A 740 -6.63 -13.35 37.63
N GLU A 741 -6.15 -14.58 37.59
CA GLU A 741 -6.82 -15.75 38.18
C GLU A 741 -7.00 -15.60 39.71
N LEU A 742 -6.00 -15.13 40.45
CA LEU A 742 -6.14 -14.90 41.90
C LEU A 742 -7.12 -13.77 42.24
N HIS A 743 -7.24 -12.74 41.40
CA HIS A 743 -8.28 -11.71 41.54
C HIS A 743 -9.68 -12.30 41.27
N GLU A 744 -9.84 -13.08 40.19
CA GLU A 744 -11.11 -13.76 39.88
C GLU A 744 -11.52 -14.76 40.97
N LEU A 745 -10.56 -15.51 41.55
CA LEU A 745 -10.80 -16.39 42.69
C LEU A 745 -11.19 -15.62 43.96
N ALA A 746 -10.55 -14.48 44.24
CA ALA A 746 -10.88 -13.66 45.39
C ALA A 746 -12.29 -13.06 45.27
N GLU A 747 -12.69 -12.60 44.08
CA GLU A 747 -14.06 -12.15 43.81
C GLU A 747 -15.06 -13.30 43.96
N LYS A 748 -14.75 -14.48 43.39
CA LYS A 748 -15.58 -15.69 43.48
C LYS A 748 -15.84 -16.13 44.92
N TYR A 749 -14.84 -16.01 45.79
CA TYR A 749 -14.94 -16.39 47.21
C TYR A 749 -15.13 -15.20 48.16
N ASN A 750 -15.45 -14.02 47.63
CA ASN A 750 -15.79 -12.82 48.40
C ASN A 750 -14.71 -12.39 49.41
N LEU A 751 -13.45 -12.39 48.98
CA LEU A 751 -12.28 -11.92 49.72
C LEU A 751 -11.87 -10.53 49.23
N ASN A 752 -11.36 -9.68 50.12
CA ASN A 752 -10.73 -8.42 49.72
C ASN A 752 -9.39 -8.72 49.03
N HIS A 753 -9.08 -8.01 47.94
CA HIS A 753 -7.84 -8.22 47.21
C HIS A 753 -7.15 -6.91 46.82
N GLU A 754 -5.86 -6.77 47.15
CA GLU A 754 -5.06 -5.58 46.82
C GLU A 754 -3.70 -5.97 46.21
N SER A 755 -3.38 -5.38 45.05
CA SER A 755 -2.10 -5.55 44.36
C SER A 755 -1.19 -4.35 44.63
N ILE A 756 -0.09 -4.53 45.35
CA ILE A 756 0.84 -3.45 45.72
C ILE A 756 2.20 -3.61 44.98
N GLY A 757 2.67 -2.53 44.33
CA GLY A 757 4.03 -2.39 43.75
C GLY A 757 4.13 -2.04 42.24
N ASN A 758 5.29 -1.49 41.81
CA ASN A 758 5.58 -1.11 40.42
C ASN A 758 6.51 -2.11 39.68
N ASN A 759 6.11 -2.49 38.46
CA ASN A 759 6.74 -3.32 37.41
C ASN A 759 7.77 -4.41 37.80
N LYS A 760 7.33 -5.68 37.59
CA LYS A 760 8.01 -7.00 37.64
C LYS A 760 8.04 -7.78 38.96
N LEU A 761 7.76 -7.19 40.12
CA LEU A 761 7.54 -7.92 41.38
C LEU A 761 6.33 -7.36 42.14
N LYS A 762 5.12 -7.53 41.60
CA LYS A 762 3.88 -7.14 42.31
C LYS A 762 3.52 -8.21 43.35
N THR A 763 3.16 -7.78 44.54
CA THR A 763 2.65 -8.64 45.61
C THR A 763 1.13 -8.50 45.66
N LEU A 764 0.40 -9.62 45.66
CA LEU A 764 -1.05 -9.65 45.80
C LEU A 764 -1.40 -10.11 47.23
N ILE A 765 -2.21 -9.34 47.93
CA ILE A 765 -2.68 -9.65 49.28
C ILE A 765 -4.19 -9.93 49.20
N LEU A 766 -4.61 -11.09 49.70
CA LEU A 766 -6.01 -11.45 49.91
C LEU A 766 -6.33 -11.37 51.40
N SER A 767 -7.42 -10.73 51.79
CA SER A 767 -7.83 -10.64 53.19
C SER A 767 -9.29 -11.02 53.39
N LYS A 768 -9.60 -11.65 54.53
CA LYS A 768 -10.96 -12.04 54.88
C LYS A 768 -11.74 -10.82 55.36
N ILE A 769 -12.97 -10.68 54.90
CA ILE A 769 -13.85 -9.59 55.32
C ILE A 769 -14.25 -9.83 56.78
N GLN A 770 -13.73 -9.03 57.72
CA GLN A 770 -14.13 -9.09 59.12
C GLN A 770 -15.51 -8.44 59.29
N ASN A 771 -16.54 -9.24 59.57
CA ASN A 771 -17.83 -8.72 60.01
C ASN A 771 -17.72 -8.15 61.43
N GLY A 772 -17.82 -6.83 61.55
CA GLY A 772 -18.01 -6.18 62.84
C GLY A 772 -19.39 -6.49 63.41
N ASN A 773 -19.40 -6.91 64.68
CA ASN A 773 -20.53 -7.22 65.58
C ASN A 773 -21.19 -8.60 65.44
N GLN A 774 -20.64 -9.61 66.12
CA GLN A 774 -21.11 -10.00 67.46
C GLN A 774 -20.18 -11.07 68.06
N SER A 775 -19.60 -10.74 69.21
CA SER A 775 -18.98 -11.69 70.12
C SER A 775 -20.06 -12.40 70.96
N ASN A 776 -20.01 -13.73 70.93
CA ASN A 776 -20.33 -14.68 72.01
C ASN A 776 -21.74 -14.68 72.62
N LEU A 777 -22.49 -15.77 72.38
CA LEU A 777 -22.56 -16.91 73.31
C LEU A 777 -23.32 -18.08 72.68
N GLN A 778 -22.59 -19.19 72.52
CA GLN A 778 -22.94 -20.56 72.90
C GLN A 778 -24.38 -21.08 72.71
N GLN A 779 -24.40 -22.19 71.96
CA GLN A 779 -25.03 -23.47 72.29
C GLN A 779 -26.50 -23.71 71.94
N ASN A 780 -26.65 -24.89 71.33
CA ASN A 780 -27.78 -25.81 71.27
C ASN A 780 -28.81 -25.57 70.17
N ASP A 781 -28.63 -26.37 69.12
CA ASP A 781 -29.50 -27.52 68.81
C ASP A 781 -31.03 -27.34 68.84
N GLU A 782 -31.58 -27.97 67.80
CA GLU A 782 -32.91 -28.54 67.69
C GLU A 782 -34.08 -27.67 67.20
N ASP A 783 -34.52 -28.09 66.02
CA ASP A 783 -35.90 -28.40 65.67
C ASP A 783 -36.89 -27.29 65.27
N LYS A 784 -37.47 -27.57 64.09
CA LYS A 784 -38.90 -27.54 63.78
C LYS A 784 -39.51 -26.17 63.44
N ILE A 785 -39.90 -25.97 62.17
CA ILE A 785 -41.16 -26.41 61.51
C ILE A 785 -42.20 -25.28 61.59
N GLU A 786 -42.63 -24.84 60.40
CA GLU A 786 -43.99 -24.36 60.07
C GLU A 786 -44.46 -23.05 60.76
N ILE A 787 -45.33 -22.19 60.25
CA ILE A 787 -46.32 -22.24 59.18
C ILE A 787 -46.89 -20.81 59.06
N ILE A 788 -47.28 -20.40 57.84
CA ILE A 788 -48.43 -19.52 57.50
C ILE A 788 -48.41 -18.07 58.03
N ASP A 789 -48.98 -17.05 57.40
CA ASP A 789 -49.46 -16.70 56.07
C ASP A 789 -50.21 -15.37 56.33
N ASN A 790 -50.32 -14.51 55.33
CA ASN A 790 -51.36 -13.48 55.20
C ASN A 790 -51.55 -12.42 56.32
N ASN A 791 -51.32 -11.15 55.98
CA ASN A 791 -52.37 -10.37 55.31
C ASN A 791 -51.98 -8.91 55.05
N LYS A 792 -52.49 -8.44 53.91
CA LYS A 792 -52.61 -7.03 53.50
C LYS A 792 -53.46 -6.24 54.49
N SER A 793 -53.15 -4.96 54.69
CA SER A 793 -53.94 -3.80 54.21
C SER A 793 -53.78 -2.55 55.10
N ASN A 794 -53.75 -1.40 54.41
CA ASN A 794 -54.01 -0.02 54.83
C ASN A 794 -52.90 0.71 55.62
N ASN A 795 -52.15 1.59 54.96
CA ASN A 795 -52.44 2.96 54.49
C ASN A 795 -52.35 4.04 55.57
N GLN A 796 -51.39 4.94 55.32
CA GLN A 796 -51.42 6.39 55.54
C GLN A 796 -51.72 6.89 56.96
N ILE A 797 -50.65 7.32 57.63
CA ILE A 797 -50.40 8.67 58.18
C ILE A 797 -48.89 8.71 58.49
N ILE A 798 -48.27 9.89 58.47
CA ILE A 798 -46.85 10.24 58.70
C ILE A 798 -46.06 10.49 57.41
N ASP A 799 -46.39 11.57 56.68
CA ASP A 799 -45.52 12.14 55.64
C ASP A 799 -44.96 13.53 55.95
N ASP A 800 -45.35 14.20 57.05
CA ASP A 800 -44.88 15.58 57.31
C ASP A 800 -43.67 15.72 58.25
N ALA A 801 -43.06 14.61 58.72
CA ALA A 801 -41.91 14.65 59.65
C ALA A 801 -40.57 14.17 59.05
N LYS A 802 -40.55 13.71 57.79
CA LYS A 802 -39.34 13.15 57.15
C LYS A 802 -38.63 14.10 56.18
N ALA A 803 -39.26 15.19 55.74
CA ALA A 803 -38.66 16.11 54.77
C ALA A 803 -37.53 16.99 55.36
N ASP A 804 -37.62 17.39 56.62
CA ASP A 804 -36.68 18.36 57.22
C ASP A 804 -35.34 17.76 57.69
N LYS A 805 -35.30 16.43 57.92
CA LYS A 805 -34.05 15.73 58.28
C LYS A 805 -33.24 15.33 57.06
N SER A 806 -33.88 14.97 55.94
CA SER A 806 -33.17 14.58 54.71
C SER A 806 -32.45 15.76 54.05
N GLN A 807 -33.05 16.97 54.04
CA GLN A 807 -32.41 18.15 53.45
C GLN A 807 -31.16 18.63 54.22
N LYS A 808 -31.11 18.43 55.55
CA LYS A 808 -29.91 18.76 56.34
C LYS A 808 -28.76 17.79 56.08
N VAL A 809 -29.05 16.50 55.92
CA VAL A 809 -28.03 15.48 55.61
C VAL A 809 -27.48 15.65 54.21
N GLU A 810 -28.32 15.96 53.21
CA GLU A 810 -27.86 16.25 51.84
C GLU A 810 -26.95 17.48 51.74
N LYS A 811 -27.29 18.57 52.45
CA LYS A 811 -26.42 19.76 52.48
C LYS A 811 -25.07 19.50 53.16
N GLN A 812 -25.05 18.67 54.20
CA GLN A 812 -23.79 18.25 54.84
C GLN A 812 -22.95 17.37 53.92
N LEU A 813 -23.57 16.44 53.19
CA LEU A 813 -22.89 15.56 52.24
C LEU A 813 -22.29 16.36 51.06
N GLN A 814 -23.03 17.34 50.54
CA GLN A 814 -22.56 18.21 49.46
C GLN A 814 -21.39 19.10 49.90
N GLN A 815 -21.41 19.62 51.14
CA GLN A 815 -20.28 20.39 51.68
C GLN A 815 -19.03 19.51 51.87
N GLN A 816 -19.18 18.26 52.33
CA GLN A 816 -18.06 17.32 52.44
C GLN A 816 -17.48 16.96 51.06
N GLN A 817 -18.33 16.73 50.05
CA GLN A 817 -17.88 16.43 48.69
C GLN A 817 -17.13 17.62 48.05
N GLN A 818 -17.60 18.85 48.27
CA GLN A 818 -16.88 20.04 47.80
C GLN A 818 -15.52 20.23 48.48
N GLN A 819 -15.41 19.96 49.79
CA GLN A 819 -14.13 20.02 50.49
C GLN A 819 -13.15 18.94 50.01
N GLN A 820 -13.61 17.72 49.73
CA GLN A 820 -12.78 16.67 49.16
C GLN A 820 -12.31 17.01 47.74
N GLN A 821 -13.17 17.60 46.90
CA GLN A 821 -12.77 18.04 45.55
C GLN A 821 -11.73 19.16 45.60
N GLN A 822 -11.87 20.13 46.52
CA GLN A 822 -10.87 21.19 46.68
C GLN A 822 -9.51 20.65 47.17
N GLN A 823 -9.50 19.67 48.08
CA GLN A 823 -8.26 19.02 48.51
C GLN A 823 -7.59 18.22 47.38
N GLN A 824 -8.37 17.50 46.56
CA GLN A 824 -7.85 16.80 45.39
C GLN A 824 -7.27 17.76 44.34
N GLN A 825 -7.92 18.89 44.10
CA GLN A 825 -7.40 19.91 43.18
C GLN A 825 -6.09 20.55 43.69
N GLN A 826 -5.97 20.82 44.99
CA GLN A 826 -4.73 21.33 45.58
C GLN A 826 -3.59 20.29 45.50
N GLN A 827 -3.86 19.01 45.74
CA GLN A 827 -2.86 17.95 45.57
C GLN A 827 -2.41 17.81 44.10
N GLN A 828 -3.33 17.89 43.14
CA GLN A 828 -2.98 17.87 41.71
C GLN A 828 -2.15 19.09 41.29
N GLN A 829 -2.42 20.28 41.83
CA GLN A 829 -1.60 21.47 41.58
C GLN A 829 -0.19 21.33 42.15
N GLN A 830 -0.04 20.80 43.37
CA GLN A 830 1.28 20.54 43.96
C GLN A 830 2.08 19.50 43.16
N GLN A 831 1.44 18.42 42.68
CA GLN A 831 2.10 17.43 41.82
C GLN A 831 2.55 18.03 40.48
N LYS A 832 1.73 18.89 39.86
CA LYS A 832 2.10 19.59 38.63
C LYS A 832 3.30 20.54 38.83
N GLN A 833 3.36 21.25 39.96
CA GLN A 833 4.51 22.11 40.28
C GLN A 833 5.79 21.29 40.51
N GLN A 834 5.72 20.14 41.20
CA GLN A 834 6.86 19.26 41.37
C GLN A 834 7.35 18.67 40.03
N GLN A 835 6.45 18.27 39.13
CA GLN A 835 6.82 17.80 37.80
C GLN A 835 7.49 18.89 36.95
N GLN A 836 7.02 20.13 37.01
CA GLN A 836 7.66 21.26 36.32
C GLN A 836 9.07 21.55 36.86
N GLN A 837 9.28 21.49 38.18
CA GLN A 837 10.61 21.65 38.76
C GLN A 837 11.58 20.53 38.35
N GLN A 838 11.10 19.28 38.30
CA GLN A 838 11.92 18.15 37.81
C GLN A 838 12.28 18.30 36.33
N GLN A 839 11.34 18.74 35.48
CA GLN A 839 11.63 19.00 34.06
C GLN A 839 12.65 20.12 33.86
N GLN A 840 12.57 21.20 34.65
CA GLN A 840 13.57 22.29 34.58
C GLN A 840 14.97 21.82 35.02
N GLN A 841 15.07 20.99 36.06
CA GLN A 841 16.36 20.40 36.46
C GLN A 841 16.94 19.46 35.39
N GLN A 842 16.11 18.64 34.73
CA GLN A 842 16.57 17.78 33.64
C GLN A 842 17.04 18.58 32.42
N GLN A 843 16.35 19.66 32.06
CA GLN A 843 16.80 20.54 30.97
C GLN A 843 18.14 21.23 31.28
N GLN A 844 18.35 21.67 32.53
CA GLN A 844 19.64 22.26 32.94
C GLN A 844 20.78 21.24 32.88
N GLN A 845 20.55 19.99 33.30
CA GLN A 845 21.55 18.92 33.18
C GLN A 845 21.87 18.57 31.72
N GLN A 846 20.88 18.51 30.83
CA GLN A 846 21.10 18.27 29.40
C GLN A 846 21.90 19.40 28.74
N GLN A 847 21.62 20.66 29.10
CA GLN A 847 22.40 21.80 28.59
C GLN A 847 23.86 21.78 29.06
N GLN A 848 24.14 21.35 30.30
CA GLN A 848 25.51 21.17 30.77
C GLN A 848 26.25 20.05 30.04
N GLN A 849 25.59 18.91 29.79
CA GLN A 849 26.17 17.81 29.01
C GLN A 849 26.47 18.21 27.57
N GLN A 850 25.58 18.96 26.90
CA GLN A 850 25.82 19.46 25.55
C GLN A 850 27.00 20.44 25.49
N LYS A 851 27.17 21.29 26.52
CA LYS A 851 28.34 22.18 26.60
C LYS A 851 29.66 21.41 26.75
N GLN A 852 29.68 20.34 27.55
CA GLN A 852 30.86 19.48 27.69
C GLN A 852 31.19 18.72 26.40
N GLN A 853 30.18 18.19 25.69
CA GLN A 853 30.39 17.51 24.40
C GLN A 853 30.92 18.45 23.31
N LYS A 854 30.44 19.70 23.26
CA LYS A 854 30.96 20.71 22.33
C LYS A 854 32.43 21.06 22.61
N GLN A 855 32.82 21.16 23.88
CA GLN A 855 34.23 21.40 24.24
C GLN A 855 35.15 20.23 23.86
N GLN A 856 34.71 18.98 24.06
CA GLN A 856 35.47 17.80 23.65
C GLN A 856 35.62 17.70 22.13
N SER A 857 34.56 18.01 21.38
CA SER A 857 34.59 18.01 19.91
C SER A 857 35.54 19.09 19.34
N GLN A 858 35.56 20.28 19.93
CA GLN A 858 36.51 21.34 19.54
C GLN A 858 37.97 20.95 19.81
N GLN A 859 38.26 20.29 20.94
CA GLN A 859 39.61 19.78 21.22
C GLN A 859 40.05 18.70 20.22
N GLN A 860 39.15 17.79 19.83
CA GLN A 860 39.46 16.77 18.82
C GLN A 860 39.71 17.38 17.44
N GLN A 861 38.94 18.38 17.02
CA GLN A 861 39.18 19.09 15.75
C GLN A 861 40.53 19.81 15.72
N GLN A 862 40.94 20.43 16.83
CA GLN A 862 42.26 21.08 16.92
C GLN A 862 43.40 20.07 16.83
N GLN A 863 43.28 18.88 17.44
CA GLN A 863 44.27 17.81 17.32
C GLN A 863 44.36 17.26 15.89
N GLN A 864 43.22 17.06 15.20
CA GLN A 864 43.21 16.60 13.81
C GLN A 864 43.85 17.61 12.85
N GLN A 865 43.61 18.92 13.05
CA GLN A 865 44.25 19.95 12.22
C GLN A 865 45.77 20.01 12.43
N GLN A 866 46.26 19.77 13.65
CA GLN A 866 47.70 19.68 13.91
C GLN A 866 48.35 18.46 13.23
N GLN A 867 47.68 17.30 13.25
CA GLN A 867 48.15 16.11 12.55
C GLN A 867 48.17 16.29 11.02
N GLN A 868 47.15 16.92 10.44
CA GLN A 868 47.11 17.18 9.00
C GLN A 868 48.24 18.14 8.54
N LYS A 869 48.59 19.14 9.36
CA LYS A 869 49.71 20.04 9.06
C LYS A 869 51.06 19.32 9.09
N GLN A 870 51.25 18.36 10.01
CA GLN A 870 52.46 17.53 10.03
C GLN A 870 52.57 16.59 8.81
N LEU A 871 51.44 16.00 8.39
CA LEU A 871 51.36 15.15 7.19
C LEU A 871 51.64 15.92 5.89
N GLN A 872 51.17 17.16 5.77
CA GLN A 872 51.45 18.02 4.60
C GLN A 872 52.91 18.44 4.51
N GLN A 873 53.58 18.69 5.65
CA GLN A 873 55.02 18.99 5.67
C GLN A 873 55.88 17.79 5.26
N GLN A 874 55.46 16.56 5.57
CA GLN A 874 56.16 15.35 5.13
C GLN A 874 56.02 15.08 3.63
N GLN A 875 54.88 15.43 3.02
CA GLN A 875 54.63 15.22 1.58
C GLN A 875 55.38 16.20 0.67
N GLN A 876 55.68 17.41 1.15
CA GLN A 876 56.44 18.40 0.36
C GLN A 876 57.94 18.09 0.22
N CYS A 877 58.49 17.17 1.03
CA CYS A 877 59.90 16.79 0.93
C CYS A 877 60.21 15.73 -0.14
N GLN A 878 59.21 15.10 -0.77
CA GLN A 878 59.43 13.93 -1.66
C GLN A 878 59.31 14.20 -3.17
N GLN A 879 59.12 15.43 -3.63
CA GLN A 879 58.97 15.72 -5.07
C GLN A 879 60.02 16.70 -5.60
N LYS A 880 61.22 16.18 -5.90
CA LYS A 880 62.16 16.79 -6.87
C LYS A 880 63.01 15.70 -7.55
N GLN A 881 62.73 15.40 -8.83
CA GLN A 881 63.72 15.08 -9.88
C GLN A 881 63.05 14.91 -11.28
N PRO A 882 63.66 15.36 -12.41
CA PRO A 882 63.01 15.40 -13.73
C PRO A 882 63.54 14.42 -14.80
N ASN A 883 62.69 14.28 -15.83
CA ASN A 883 62.71 13.55 -17.12
C ASN A 883 63.99 13.48 -17.97
N GLN A 884 64.02 12.47 -18.87
CA GLN A 884 64.32 12.49 -20.34
C GLN A 884 64.25 11.02 -20.86
N ASN A 885 63.90 10.60 -22.07
CA ASN A 885 63.79 11.20 -23.41
C ASN A 885 62.97 10.28 -24.36
N SER A 886 62.34 10.93 -25.35
CA SER A 886 61.98 10.56 -26.74
C SER A 886 62.97 9.62 -27.49
N GLN A 887 62.73 8.94 -28.63
CA GLN A 887 61.79 8.99 -29.77
C GLN A 887 62.15 7.83 -30.76
N GLN A 888 61.37 7.69 -31.85
CA GLN A 888 61.69 7.07 -33.17
C GLN A 888 61.36 5.56 -33.37
N LYS A 889 60.85 5.05 -34.50
CA LYS A 889 60.33 5.57 -35.80
C LYS A 889 59.88 4.33 -36.64
N GLN A 890 58.89 4.51 -37.52
CA GLN A 890 58.78 4.03 -38.94
C GLN A 890 58.85 2.49 -39.23
N GLU A 891 58.21 1.85 -40.22
CA GLU A 891 57.38 2.19 -41.39
C GLU A 891 56.90 0.87 -42.10
N LYS A 892 55.75 0.94 -42.81
CA LYS A 892 55.38 0.28 -44.11
C LYS A 892 55.10 -1.25 -44.18
N LYS A 893 53.87 -1.64 -44.58
CA LYS A 893 53.37 -2.11 -45.93
C LYS A 893 53.88 -3.53 -46.29
N GLN A 894 53.16 -4.52 -46.82
CA GLN A 894 52.07 -4.59 -47.82
C GLN A 894 51.66 -6.08 -48.00
N ASN A 895 50.42 -6.35 -48.48
CA ASN A 895 49.93 -7.55 -49.22
C ASN A 895 49.90 -8.92 -48.47
N THR A 896 48.99 -9.88 -48.66
CA THR A 896 47.97 -10.18 -49.69
C THR A 896 46.99 -11.26 -49.18
N GLN A 897 45.71 -11.10 -49.54
CA GLN A 897 44.73 -12.09 -50.02
C GLN A 897 44.68 -13.57 -49.59
N ASN A 898 43.41 -14.02 -49.50
CA ASN A 898 42.86 -15.39 -49.48
C ASN A 898 42.85 -16.06 -48.09
N LYS A 899 41.75 -16.63 -47.59
CA LYS A 899 40.73 -17.41 -48.29
C LYS A 899 39.46 -17.50 -47.43
N LYS A 900 38.32 -17.35 -48.08
CA LYS A 900 36.98 -17.75 -47.61
C LYS A 900 37.02 -19.20 -47.11
N THR A 901 36.47 -19.44 -45.92
CA THR A 901 35.41 -20.43 -45.65
C THR A 901 35.10 -20.44 -44.16
N LYS A 902 34.05 -19.70 -43.76
CA LYS A 902 33.16 -20.01 -42.63
C LYS A 902 32.03 -18.98 -42.58
N GLU A 903 31.24 -18.95 -43.66
CA GLU A 903 30.12 -18.01 -43.83
C GLU A 903 28.76 -18.70 -43.66
N GLN A 904 28.71 -19.80 -42.90
CA GLN A 904 27.50 -20.62 -42.79
C GLN A 904 27.10 -21.02 -41.37
N LEU A 905 27.66 -20.39 -40.32
CA LEU A 905 27.28 -20.69 -38.93
C LEU A 905 26.95 -19.45 -38.08
N GLU A 906 26.89 -18.25 -38.66
CA GLU A 906 26.50 -17.02 -37.93
C GLU A 906 25.18 -16.41 -38.43
N LYS A 907 24.40 -17.13 -39.27
CA LYS A 907 23.07 -16.67 -39.71
C LYS A 907 21.91 -17.11 -38.79
N GLU A 908 22.13 -18.03 -37.86
CA GLU A 908 21.04 -18.58 -37.04
C GLU A 908 20.83 -17.87 -35.69
N GLU A 909 21.73 -16.99 -35.24
CA GLU A 909 21.59 -16.32 -33.93
C GLU A 909 20.82 -14.99 -33.98
N ASP A 910 20.71 -14.35 -35.15
CA ASP A 910 19.97 -13.10 -35.32
C ASP A 910 18.50 -13.30 -35.75
N GLU A 911 18.14 -14.44 -36.36
CA GLU A 911 16.74 -14.74 -36.73
C GLU A 911 15.86 -15.17 -35.54
N PHE A 912 16.47 -15.61 -34.43
CA PHE A 912 15.70 -16.08 -33.27
C PHE A 912 14.98 -14.92 -32.53
N PHE A 913 15.51 -13.70 -32.59
CA PHE A 913 14.92 -12.54 -31.93
C PHE A 913 13.77 -11.90 -32.72
N ASP A 914 13.75 -12.06 -34.05
CA ASP A 914 12.59 -11.72 -34.88
C ASP A 914 11.48 -12.78 -34.73
N SER A 915 11.84 -14.04 -34.43
CA SER A 915 10.86 -15.13 -34.32
C SER A 915 10.01 -15.16 -33.04
N ILE A 916 10.38 -14.42 -31.98
CA ILE A 916 9.64 -14.43 -30.69
C ILE A 916 8.89 -13.12 -30.41
N VAL A 917 9.13 -12.06 -31.20
CA VAL A 917 8.35 -10.79 -31.12
C VAL A 917 7.35 -10.66 -32.28
N LEU A 918 7.38 -11.54 -33.29
CA LEU A 918 6.44 -11.56 -34.42
C LEU A 918 5.79 -12.93 -34.74
N LYS A 919 5.68 -13.85 -33.77
CA LYS A 919 4.83 -15.06 -33.93
C LYS A 919 3.46 -14.89 -33.27
N ASP A 920 2.73 -13.94 -33.82
CA ASP A 920 1.29 -13.97 -34.05
C ASP A 920 0.96 -12.70 -34.83
N GLU A 921 1.47 -12.60 -36.07
CA GLU A 921 0.88 -11.70 -37.04
C GLU A 921 -0.54 -12.18 -37.31
N LYS A 922 -1.51 -11.76 -36.48
CA LYS A 922 -2.92 -11.85 -36.87
C LYS A 922 -3.08 -10.93 -38.08
N LYS A 923 -3.04 -11.54 -39.26
CA LYS A 923 -3.32 -10.84 -40.51
C LYS A 923 -4.82 -10.64 -40.60
N CYS A 924 -5.22 -9.56 -41.26
CA CYS A 924 -6.62 -9.27 -41.50
C CYS A 924 -7.30 -10.49 -42.12
N SER A 925 -8.44 -10.91 -41.56
CA SER A 925 -9.19 -12.08 -42.06
C SER A 925 -9.87 -11.83 -43.43
N PHE A 926 -9.61 -10.68 -44.06
CA PHE A 926 -10.17 -10.34 -45.36
C PHE A 926 -9.41 -11.04 -46.48
N MET A 927 -10.14 -11.78 -47.30
CA MET A 927 -9.65 -12.40 -48.52
C MET A 927 -10.59 -12.06 -49.67
N SER A 928 -10.02 -11.62 -50.79
CA SER A 928 -10.76 -11.43 -52.05
C SER A 928 -9.94 -12.05 -53.18
N ASN A 929 -10.56 -12.86 -54.03
CA ASN A 929 -9.89 -13.55 -55.15
C ASN A 929 -8.57 -14.24 -54.77
N ASN A 930 -8.54 -14.96 -53.64
CA ASN A 930 -7.35 -15.63 -53.07
C ASN A 930 -6.18 -14.70 -52.69
N ILE A 931 -6.39 -13.39 -52.63
CA ILE A 931 -5.41 -12.43 -52.13
C ILE A 931 -5.77 -12.07 -50.68
N GLN A 932 -4.89 -12.42 -49.75
CA GLN A 932 -5.04 -12.10 -48.33
C GLN A 932 -4.52 -10.69 -48.05
N CYS A 933 -5.32 -9.90 -47.32
CA CYS A 933 -4.91 -8.58 -46.87
C CYS A 933 -3.64 -8.67 -45.99
N SER A 934 -2.57 -7.98 -46.38
CA SER A 934 -1.26 -8.02 -45.72
C SER A 934 -1.15 -7.11 -44.49
N GLN A 935 -2.21 -6.37 -44.15
CA GLN A 935 -2.19 -5.37 -43.09
C GLN A 935 -2.26 -6.02 -41.70
N SER A 936 -1.29 -5.68 -40.83
CA SER A 936 -1.24 -6.14 -39.44
C SER A 936 -2.39 -5.53 -38.63
N ILE A 937 -3.14 -6.37 -37.91
CA ILE A 937 -4.32 -5.94 -37.15
C ILE A 937 -4.03 -5.67 -35.67
N LEU A 938 -2.76 -5.75 -35.25
CA LEU A 938 -2.34 -5.73 -33.85
C LEU A 938 -2.78 -4.47 -33.05
N TRP A 939 -3.10 -3.37 -33.74
CA TRP A 939 -3.37 -2.07 -33.11
C TRP A 939 -4.66 -1.37 -33.60
N LEU A 940 -5.30 -1.86 -34.66
CA LEU A 940 -6.46 -1.24 -35.31
C LEU A 940 -7.59 -2.24 -35.63
N SER A 941 -7.54 -3.47 -35.09
CA SER A 941 -8.55 -4.49 -35.43
C SER A 941 -9.93 -4.16 -34.87
N GLN A 942 -10.97 -4.34 -35.69
CA GLN A 942 -12.35 -4.48 -35.22
C GLN A 942 -12.81 -5.91 -35.49
N LYS A 943 -13.60 -6.48 -34.57
CA LYS A 943 -14.30 -7.75 -34.81
C LYS A 943 -15.59 -7.46 -35.53
N CYS A 944 -15.87 -8.19 -36.60
CA CYS A 944 -17.20 -8.18 -37.18
C CYS A 944 -18.18 -8.78 -36.17
N GLN A 945 -19.25 -8.07 -35.84
CA GLN A 945 -20.28 -8.53 -34.90
C GLN A 945 -21.10 -9.74 -35.41
N PHE A 946 -21.02 -10.07 -36.70
CA PHE A 946 -21.76 -11.18 -37.33
C PHE A 946 -20.90 -12.45 -37.43
N CYS A 947 -19.70 -12.37 -38.02
CA CYS A 947 -18.81 -13.54 -38.20
C CYS A 947 -17.68 -13.65 -37.16
N ASN A 948 -17.55 -12.68 -36.24
CA ASN A 948 -16.59 -12.63 -35.13
C ASN A 948 -15.09 -12.66 -35.53
N ASN A 949 -14.78 -12.59 -36.83
CA ASN A 949 -13.42 -12.50 -37.37
C ASN A 949 -12.83 -11.09 -37.21
N GLN A 950 -11.50 -10.98 -37.18
CA GLN A 950 -10.78 -9.72 -36.97
C GLN A 950 -10.31 -9.12 -38.30
N PHE A 951 -10.69 -7.86 -38.53
CA PHE A 951 -10.36 -7.12 -39.74
C PHE A 951 -9.64 -5.82 -39.42
N CYS A 952 -8.79 -5.33 -40.33
CA CYS A 952 -8.25 -3.97 -40.23
C CYS A 952 -9.37 -2.93 -40.42
N GLN A 953 -9.15 -1.69 -40.00
CA GLN A 953 -10.16 -0.61 -40.12
C GLN A 953 -10.73 -0.43 -41.53
N TYR A 954 -9.99 -0.77 -42.58
CA TYR A 954 -10.49 -0.69 -43.96
C TYR A 954 -11.42 -1.86 -44.30
N HIS A 955 -11.25 -3.03 -43.71
CA HIS A 955 -12.01 -4.23 -44.04
C HIS A 955 -13.02 -4.65 -42.96
N SER A 956 -13.29 -3.82 -41.95
CA SER A 956 -14.21 -4.16 -40.85
C SER A 956 -15.70 -4.01 -41.19
N TYR A 957 -16.03 -3.43 -42.34
CA TYR A 957 -17.41 -3.30 -42.80
C TYR A 957 -17.98 -4.64 -43.28
N ALA A 958 -19.17 -4.98 -42.79
CA ALA A 958 -19.85 -6.24 -43.05
C ALA A 958 -20.00 -6.55 -44.56
N GLU A 959 -20.25 -5.52 -45.36
CA GLU A 959 -20.36 -5.56 -46.83
C GLU A 959 -19.09 -6.09 -47.50
N ARG A 960 -17.91 -5.77 -46.96
CA ARG A 960 -16.64 -6.13 -47.59
C ARG A 960 -16.34 -7.62 -47.43
N HIS A 961 -16.61 -8.20 -46.27
CA HIS A 961 -16.30 -9.62 -46.00
C HIS A 961 -17.54 -10.53 -46.02
N GLY A 962 -18.62 -10.14 -46.72
CA GLY A 962 -19.76 -11.00 -47.02
C GLY A 962 -20.77 -11.24 -45.89
N CYS A 963 -20.86 -10.35 -44.89
CA CYS A 963 -21.88 -10.40 -43.83
C CYS A 963 -23.00 -9.36 -44.02
N GLU A 964 -23.19 -8.85 -45.25
CA GLU A 964 -24.14 -7.78 -45.57
C GLU A 964 -25.59 -8.15 -45.26
N ASP A 965 -26.03 -9.35 -45.65
CA ASP A 965 -27.41 -9.81 -45.44
C ASP A 965 -27.76 -9.91 -43.95
N GLU A 966 -26.80 -10.35 -43.14
CA GLU A 966 -26.94 -10.49 -41.69
C GLU A 966 -26.96 -9.13 -40.98
N ALA A 967 -26.12 -8.19 -41.44
CA ALA A 967 -26.14 -6.80 -41.00
C ALA A 967 -27.45 -6.09 -41.36
N CYS A 968 -27.95 -6.30 -42.58
CA CYS A 968 -29.20 -5.74 -43.07
C CYS A 968 -30.41 -6.31 -42.30
N ARG A 969 -30.42 -7.62 -42.01
CA ARG A 969 -31.45 -8.25 -41.18
C ARG A 969 -31.43 -7.73 -39.74
N HIS A 970 -30.25 -7.57 -39.14
CA HIS A 970 -30.12 -7.00 -37.80
C HIS A 970 -30.59 -5.54 -37.74
N ALA A 971 -30.25 -4.74 -38.75
CA ALA A 971 -30.71 -3.35 -38.86
C ALA A 971 -32.24 -3.25 -39.01
N LYS A 972 -32.87 -4.12 -39.83
CA LYS A 972 -34.33 -4.18 -39.96
C LYS A 972 -35.02 -4.57 -38.65
N LEU A 973 -34.47 -5.52 -37.89
CA LEU A 973 -35.00 -5.91 -36.57
C LEU A 973 -34.86 -4.79 -35.54
N GLN A 974 -33.71 -4.08 -35.53
CA GLN A 974 -33.53 -2.91 -34.67
C GLN A 974 -34.51 -1.78 -35.02
N PHE A 975 -34.75 -1.53 -36.31
CA PHE A 975 -35.70 -0.52 -36.75
C PHE A 975 -37.13 -0.84 -36.33
N GLN A 976 -37.58 -2.08 -36.53
CA GLN A 976 -38.91 -2.55 -36.07
C GLN A 976 -39.04 -2.52 -34.54
N SER A 977 -37.96 -2.78 -33.80
CA SER A 977 -37.96 -2.68 -32.33
C SER A 977 -38.06 -1.23 -31.84
N ASN A 978 -37.47 -0.28 -32.58
CA ASN A 978 -37.52 1.15 -32.28
C ASN A 978 -38.87 1.78 -32.66
N GLU A 979 -39.51 1.31 -33.73
CA GLU A 979 -40.90 1.68 -34.06
C GLU A 979 -41.89 1.22 -32.97
N ARG A 980 -41.77 -0.02 -32.47
CA ARG A 980 -42.61 -0.50 -31.36
C ARG A 980 -42.37 0.26 -30.05
N LYS A 981 -41.14 0.73 -29.80
CA LYS A 981 -40.83 1.57 -28.63
C LYS A 981 -41.41 2.98 -28.78
N THR A 982 -41.34 3.57 -29.97
CA THR A 982 -41.91 4.90 -30.24
C THR A 982 -43.43 4.89 -30.26
N GLU A 983 -44.07 3.83 -30.74
CA GLU A 983 -45.53 3.63 -30.61
C GLU A 983 -45.97 3.51 -29.15
N LYS A 984 -45.27 2.71 -28.33
CA LYS A 984 -45.54 2.61 -26.88
C LYS A 984 -45.34 3.94 -26.14
N SER A 985 -44.33 4.73 -26.52
CA SER A 985 -44.14 6.07 -25.95
C SER A 985 -45.23 7.06 -26.40
N ARG A 986 -45.76 6.93 -27.62
CA ARG A 986 -46.89 7.75 -28.11
C ARG A 986 -48.20 7.42 -27.41
N THR A 987 -48.51 6.13 -27.21
CA THR A 987 -49.70 5.72 -26.45
C THR A 987 -49.62 6.15 -24.99
N ALA A 988 -48.46 5.98 -24.34
CA ALA A 988 -48.26 6.46 -22.96
C ALA A 988 -48.37 7.99 -22.83
N LEU A 989 -47.96 8.75 -23.85
CA LEU A 989 -48.12 10.21 -23.87
C LEU A 989 -49.58 10.62 -24.08
N GLN A 990 -50.34 9.91 -24.93
CA GLN A 990 -51.78 10.15 -25.12
C GLN A 990 -52.61 9.84 -23.87
N GLU A 991 -52.28 8.77 -23.15
CA GLU A 991 -52.91 8.44 -21.87
C GLU A 991 -52.65 9.51 -20.81
N LYS A 992 -51.41 10.00 -20.69
CA LYS A 992 -51.06 11.12 -19.79
C LYS A 992 -51.79 12.42 -20.14
N ILE A 993 -51.96 12.71 -21.42
CA ILE A 993 -52.72 13.91 -21.86
C ILE A 993 -54.20 13.75 -21.50
N GLN A 994 -54.79 12.57 -21.67
CA GLN A 994 -56.18 12.32 -21.25
C GLN A 994 -56.37 12.40 -19.74
N GLU A 995 -55.41 11.91 -18.93
CA GLU A 995 -55.44 12.06 -17.48
C GLU A 995 -55.30 13.52 -17.03
N GLN A 996 -54.44 14.31 -17.71
CA GLN A 996 -54.32 15.74 -17.47
C GLN A 996 -55.60 16.51 -17.86
N GLN A 997 -56.30 16.11 -18.92
CA GLN A 997 -57.58 16.70 -19.28
C GLN A 997 -58.70 16.32 -18.29
N LYS A 998 -58.74 15.07 -17.81
CA LYS A 998 -59.68 14.62 -16.77
C LYS A 998 -59.45 15.32 -15.43
N SER A 999 -58.20 15.60 -15.07
CA SER A 999 -57.86 16.34 -13.84
C SER A 999 -58.13 17.84 -13.96
N ARG A 1000 -57.97 18.44 -15.14
CA ARG A 1000 -58.41 19.84 -15.40
C ARG A 1000 -59.93 19.99 -15.35
N GLY A 1001 -60.70 19.03 -15.89
CA GLY A 1001 -62.17 19.04 -15.79
C GLY A 1001 -62.71 18.90 -14.36
N LYS A 1002 -62.00 18.19 -13.47
CA LYS A 1002 -62.35 18.11 -12.04
C LYS A 1002 -61.99 19.36 -11.23
N LYS A 1003 -61.04 20.19 -11.71
CA LYS A 1003 -60.68 21.48 -11.09
C LYS A 1003 -61.54 22.66 -11.54
N GLN A 1004 -62.39 22.49 -12.56
CA GLN A 1004 -63.39 23.49 -12.97
C GLN A 1004 -64.80 23.23 -12.41
N LYS A 1005 -65.00 22.11 -11.70
CA LYS A 1005 -66.26 21.74 -11.03
C LYS A 1005 -66.18 21.75 -9.49
N LYS A 1006 -65.04 22.17 -8.93
CA LYS A 1006 -64.86 22.60 -7.55
C LYS A 1006 -64.52 24.08 -7.59
#